data_AF-A0A7Z0MLB4-F1
#
_entry.id   AF-A0A7Z0MLB4-F1
#
_cell.length_a   1.000
_cell.length_b   1.000
_cell.length_c   1.000
_cell.angle_alpha   90.00
_cell.angle_beta   90.00
_cell.angle_gamma   90.00
#
_symmetry.space_group_name_H-M   'P 1'
#
loop_
_entity.id
_entity.type
_entity.pdbx_description
1 polymer ?
#
loop_
_entity_poly.entity_id
_entity_poly.type
_entity_poly.pdbx_seq_one_letter_code
_entity_poly.pdbx_strand_id
1 'polypeptide(L)'
;MKPAIRLLLLALACAPSWAPAQGTCGPSPLGEPCAQGGVASAGNTEPSLQLGIGNPIHLATGNKYQKETDLPAGPWAPGIEIVRHYNAQDRRPSWLGAGWQLSYDTRLRRVGRRWQIEQADGSRVVFLNSHATSAIGHHGSLSSQGGLWVWAWPNGRRLTFNAQGYLVGIHHDGQLHVDIQREPPGSPLEHAITRISNRRGIALTFAYDIADGQRRLRHIDTPIGRFSYQHQPGQHALRLAAVLRPDGMERRYLYEAQRQAGNDHALTGIKIVSADQQHQRRLNTWAYDAQGRAILSIAGPPDSTAQKLSLQYLRSPETPSGLTAVHGAQGRETRFITAAHGQRLRLTEISSRACPACPLSRSGVRYDQAGRLTELDGTLLQRDQHGVIRSLQIADSGWPGLVLNYQAGGAMHSWQSTLTGMETTAYNRAHRPVRRDYANGDHVMYFHDGAQRPHRVLERNHGGQAVVSSLSWRGGQLMRVEHPQEAELRRYDDHQRLQQRRVKRPATAHSAAIRYTESFDYDTADRLVRHHLPEGGSLGYEWHADGRLTNIHWHDVGGKSHVVIATNAGKAGYQYGNALRLVTLLDRDGRAGQLRLLRGDQPVWTTSTQYDGQGRLALEHHAVPDAKHDETWSYGYDTQGRLAVATRTRQDDNEAARDPPEPYWYAWHSDGSLAAKRVRGISMKPAIKRDVSGLPTSIGSRTLRFGANRRLQQVNEGNTVIAQYQHNAYGHRIASHGPTGSQHFLYLDNRVVAQLPGHTRQAPDAAIGKTEADDQTPRLPVGRRYIYAHHTPVGFIDYIDGDSRQATLYFVHADLIGAPRLITDHQGKLRWLASYTPMGQAQRLAGDLDIDLRLPGQIFDAATGWHDNVLRTYLPEWGHYLEPDPLGPIPGSQALGYADQQPRRHVDPLGLLLFAFDGTRHSPQTQSNVWKLSQAYRDGPVYYHAGPGNSTSVDWDAATASSAPQIIENQWQSLLDVLHQSSNTGEHIPIDIIGYSRGAALARHFGNLINQHMTGTLFAFQDTLRGVISACVDLRFMGLFDTVAQFGLGGLNNAQYDLSISPAWEWVAHAVALHERRWLLPLTSAGDAHGHNVIEAPFIGAHADIGGGVLRGMSSGIHHQADLSDVALNWMLWQARAAALMFDLSDPADRQITHPVLHDDRSVAARSVQDGDRSVAFASGERQHAYQDDHARLGREQRAQTEALIQRLEDWRRQAGAAVGMVDMAGYARWLHDELGWGPISP
;
A
#
# COMPACT_ATOMS: atom_id res chain seq x y z
N MET A 1 64.55 -13.80 66.15
CA MET A 1 64.52 -14.39 64.78
C MET A 1 63.78 -13.43 63.84
N LYS A 2 64.03 -13.49 62.52
CA LYS A 2 63.16 -12.92 61.45
C LYS A 2 62.15 -14.03 61.01
N PRO A 3 61.13 -13.82 60.13
CA PRO A 3 60.78 -12.62 59.35
C PRO A 3 59.26 -12.23 59.20
N ALA A 4 59.03 -10.97 58.81
CA ALA A 4 58.07 -10.46 57.79
C ALA A 4 56.51 -10.53 57.92
N ILE A 5 55.91 -9.64 57.10
CA ILE A 5 54.51 -9.55 56.56
C ILE A 5 53.46 -8.67 57.30
N ARG A 6 53.10 -7.58 56.61
CA ARG A 6 51.85 -6.76 56.56
C ARG A 6 50.77 -6.92 57.66
N LEU A 7 50.35 -5.79 58.25
CA LEU A 7 49.16 -5.03 57.77
C LEU A 7 49.21 -3.55 58.23
N LEU A 8 48.21 -2.75 57.87
CA LEU A 8 48.03 -1.33 58.20
C LEU A 8 46.53 -1.07 58.52
N LEU A 9 46.17 0.15 58.96
CA LEU A 9 44.87 0.62 59.52
C LEU A 9 44.84 0.55 61.08
N LEU A 10 44.10 1.38 61.82
CA LEU A 10 43.15 2.45 61.44
C LEU A 10 43.14 3.55 62.53
N ALA A 11 42.93 4.82 62.15
CA ALA A 11 42.56 5.89 63.07
C ALA A 11 41.42 6.72 62.46
N LEU A 12 40.38 7.00 63.24
CA LEU A 12 39.17 7.72 62.80
C LEU A 12 38.83 8.82 63.81
N ALA A 13 38.82 10.06 63.35
CA ALA A 13 38.34 11.23 64.10
C ALA A 13 37.13 11.83 63.36
N CYS A 14 36.23 12.49 64.10
CA CYS A 14 35.04 13.09 63.52
C CYS A 14 35.36 14.34 62.69
N ALA A 15 35.41 14.18 61.37
CA ALA A 15 35.04 15.22 60.43
C ALA A 15 33.54 15.06 60.08
N PRO A 16 32.81 16.14 59.72
CA PRO A 16 31.46 16.00 59.19
C PRO A 16 31.51 15.11 57.94
N SER A 17 30.60 14.15 57.84
CA SER A 17 30.55 13.23 56.72
C SER A 17 30.24 13.98 55.42
N TRP A 18 31.27 14.26 54.64
CA TRP A 18 31.15 14.57 53.22
C TRP A 18 30.54 13.35 52.51
N ALA A 19 29.21 13.27 52.54
CA ALA A 19 28.47 12.53 51.53
C ALA A 19 28.96 13.05 50.17
N PRO A 20 29.52 12.19 49.29
CA PRO A 20 29.96 12.65 47.97
C PRO A 20 28.73 13.22 47.26
N ALA A 21 28.79 14.51 46.94
CA ALA A 21 27.66 15.21 46.32
C ALA A 21 27.23 14.43 45.07
N GLN A 22 25.97 14.01 45.03
CA GLN A 22 25.43 13.26 43.90
C GLN A 22 25.64 14.06 42.61
N GLY A 23 25.97 13.34 41.54
CA GLY A 23 26.73 13.86 40.40
C GLY A 23 26.25 15.22 39.86
N THR A 24 27.23 16.05 39.49
CA THR A 24 27.04 17.38 38.90
C THR A 24 25.87 17.43 37.92
N CYS A 25 24.85 18.21 38.25
CA CYS A 25 23.58 18.27 37.52
C CYS A 25 23.77 18.74 36.07
N GLY A 26 23.78 17.78 35.13
CA GLY A 26 23.81 18.03 33.69
C GLY A 26 22.86 17.08 32.95
N PRO A 27 22.41 17.44 31.75
CA PRO A 27 21.41 16.66 31.01
C PRO A 27 21.84 15.22 30.73
N SER A 28 20.88 14.30 30.81
CA SER A 28 21.04 12.88 30.48
C SER A 28 21.71 12.72 29.10
N PRO A 29 22.77 11.90 28.96
CA PRO A 29 23.60 11.87 27.75
C PRO A 29 22.94 11.21 26.53
N LEU A 30 21.77 10.60 26.71
CA LEU A 30 21.14 9.71 25.72
C LEU A 30 20.33 10.46 24.64
N GLY A 31 19.75 11.62 24.97
CA GLY A 31 18.82 12.34 24.10
C GLY A 31 17.54 11.56 23.76
N GLU A 32 16.86 11.96 22.70
CA GLU A 32 15.54 11.43 22.33
C GLU A 32 15.61 9.91 22.05
N PRO A 33 14.77 9.07 22.70
CA PRO A 33 14.79 7.61 22.54
C PRO A 33 14.41 7.12 21.13
N CYS A 34 13.96 8.04 20.28
CA CYS A 34 13.48 7.85 18.91
C CYS A 34 14.22 8.76 17.91
N ALA A 35 15.42 9.27 18.25
CA ALA A 35 16.14 10.34 17.55
C ALA A 35 16.08 10.28 16.00
N GLN A 36 15.18 11.06 15.42
CA GLN A 36 14.99 11.15 13.96
C GLN A 36 15.95 12.15 13.29
N GLY A 37 16.49 13.10 14.06
CA GLY A 37 17.24 14.23 13.55
C GLY A 37 16.35 15.40 13.12
N GLY A 38 16.98 16.40 12.51
CA GLY A 38 16.36 17.65 12.05
C GLY A 38 17.37 18.51 11.30
N VAL A 39 17.08 19.79 11.04
CA VAL A 39 18.01 20.69 10.32
C VAL A 39 19.32 20.88 11.09
N ALA A 40 19.22 20.99 12.42
CA ALA A 40 20.33 21.27 13.34
C ALA A 40 20.65 20.09 14.29
N SER A 41 20.25 18.86 13.93
CA SER A 41 20.60 17.66 14.68
C SER A 41 20.87 16.43 13.81
N ALA A 42 21.81 15.59 14.25
CA ALA A 42 22.02 14.24 13.75
C ALA A 42 20.96 13.30 14.34
N GLY A 43 20.23 12.59 13.47
CA GLY A 43 19.40 11.46 13.85
C GLY A 43 20.21 10.16 13.96
N ASN A 44 19.50 9.04 14.01
CA ASN A 44 20.11 7.71 13.89
C ASN A 44 20.77 7.56 12.51
N THR A 45 22.09 7.33 12.49
CA THR A 45 22.91 7.14 11.28
C THR A 45 22.91 5.69 10.78
N GLU A 46 22.16 4.81 11.42
CA GLU A 46 22.14 3.35 11.25
C GLU A 46 20.76 2.81 11.67
N PRO A 47 20.24 1.72 11.07
CA PRO A 47 19.06 1.03 11.58
C PRO A 47 19.26 0.60 13.04
N SER A 48 18.35 1.01 13.93
CA SER A 48 18.38 0.56 15.32
C SER A 48 17.00 0.61 15.97
N LEU A 49 16.75 -0.34 16.88
CA LEU A 49 15.50 -0.44 17.62
C LEU A 49 15.35 0.75 18.57
N GLN A 50 14.19 1.41 18.52
CA GLN A 50 13.88 2.56 19.35
C GLN A 50 13.63 2.15 20.81
N LEU A 51 13.92 3.05 21.75
CA LEU A 51 13.69 2.84 23.19
C LEU A 51 12.53 3.70 23.74
N GLY A 52 11.67 4.22 22.87
CA GLY A 52 10.60 5.15 23.25
C GLY A 52 9.26 4.47 23.46
N ILE A 53 8.59 4.77 24.57
CA ILE A 53 7.22 4.33 24.87
C ILE A 53 6.49 5.41 25.69
N GLY A 54 5.17 5.59 25.61
CA GLY A 54 4.51 6.65 26.40
C GLY A 54 4.83 8.10 25.97
N ASN A 55 5.04 8.29 24.66
CA ASN A 55 5.11 9.58 23.95
C ASN A 55 6.22 10.60 24.33
N PRO A 56 7.51 10.29 24.08
CA PRO A 56 8.20 9.08 24.45
C PRO A 56 8.95 9.27 25.79
N ILE A 57 8.72 8.32 26.69
CA ILE A 57 9.55 7.99 27.85
C ILE A 57 10.62 7.01 27.36
N HIS A 58 11.87 7.22 27.72
CA HIS A 58 12.99 6.35 27.38
C HIS A 58 12.98 5.09 28.28
N LEU A 59 12.62 3.93 27.71
CA LEU A 59 12.39 2.64 28.40
C LEU A 59 13.40 2.31 29.50
N ALA A 60 14.70 2.51 29.28
CA ALA A 60 15.74 2.11 30.23
C ALA A 60 16.15 3.19 31.26
N THR A 61 15.58 4.40 31.22
CA THR A 61 15.96 5.52 32.12
C THR A 61 14.80 6.36 32.63
N GLY A 62 13.60 6.19 32.07
CA GLY A 62 12.41 6.95 32.42
C GLY A 62 12.47 8.44 32.06
N ASN A 63 13.45 8.90 31.27
CA ASN A 63 13.46 10.29 30.83
C ASN A 63 12.32 10.57 29.85
N LYS A 64 11.59 11.67 30.03
CA LYS A 64 10.47 12.08 29.18
C LYS A 64 10.91 13.18 28.21
N TYR A 65 10.69 12.94 26.92
CA TYR A 65 10.94 13.90 25.85
C TYR A 65 9.64 14.42 25.25
N GLN A 66 9.64 15.63 24.69
CA GLN A 66 8.55 16.11 23.84
C GLN A 66 9.12 16.99 22.72
N LYS A 67 8.82 16.66 21.47
CA LYS A 67 9.03 17.53 20.31
C LYS A 67 7.73 18.31 20.03
N GLU A 68 7.86 19.59 19.68
CA GLU A 68 6.77 20.46 19.25
C GLU A 68 7.24 21.26 18.04
N THR A 69 6.46 21.25 16.96
CA THR A 69 6.75 22.02 15.73
C THR A 69 5.75 23.17 15.65
N ASP A 70 6.27 24.41 15.69
CA ASP A 70 5.47 25.62 15.48
C ASP A 70 5.42 25.96 13.98
N LEU A 71 6.55 25.80 13.27
CA LEU A 71 6.70 25.98 11.82
C LEU A 71 7.56 24.84 11.24
N PRO A 72 7.06 24.04 10.28
CA PRO A 72 7.86 23.00 9.60
C PRO A 72 8.73 23.59 8.47
N ALA A 73 9.73 22.81 8.02
CA ALA A 73 10.55 23.16 6.86
C ALA A 73 9.92 22.64 5.55
N GLY A 74 9.35 23.54 4.75
CA GLY A 74 8.68 23.21 3.49
C GLY A 74 9.51 23.49 2.22
N PRO A 75 9.10 22.97 1.04
CA PRO A 75 9.79 23.17 -0.24
C PRO A 75 9.93 24.64 -0.67
N TRP A 76 9.09 25.54 -0.13
CA TRP A 76 9.11 26.98 -0.36
C TRP A 76 10.26 27.67 0.39
N ALA A 77 10.61 27.22 1.60
CA ALA A 77 11.71 27.75 2.41
C ALA A 77 12.63 26.64 3.00
N PRO A 78 13.38 25.89 2.16
CA PRO A 78 14.16 24.75 2.63
C PRO A 78 15.14 25.10 3.76
N GLY A 79 15.09 24.33 4.86
CA GLY A 79 15.98 24.44 6.01
C GLY A 79 15.54 25.40 7.14
N ILE A 80 14.51 26.23 6.91
CA ILE A 80 13.93 27.07 7.96
C ILE A 80 12.81 26.30 8.67
N GLU A 81 12.90 26.17 9.98
CA GLU A 81 11.86 25.58 10.85
C GLU A 81 11.74 26.39 12.15
N ILE A 82 10.68 26.16 12.93
CA ILE A 82 10.60 26.50 14.36
C ILE A 82 10.17 25.23 15.08
N VAL A 83 11.15 24.54 15.67
CA VAL A 83 10.94 23.28 16.41
C VAL A 83 11.54 23.41 17.80
N ARG A 84 10.73 23.05 18.80
CA ARG A 84 11.05 23.06 20.23
C ARG A 84 11.17 21.63 20.75
N HIS A 85 12.21 21.41 21.54
CA HIS A 85 12.54 20.12 22.14
C HIS A 85 12.51 20.26 23.66
N TYR A 86 11.78 19.37 24.33
CA TYR A 86 11.72 19.26 25.79
C TYR A 86 12.37 17.98 26.26
N ASN A 87 13.08 18.06 27.39
CA ASN A 87 13.76 16.94 28.04
C ASN A 87 13.62 17.10 29.57
N ALA A 88 12.90 16.18 30.23
CA ALA A 88 12.58 16.28 31.66
C ALA A 88 13.77 16.11 32.62
N GLN A 89 14.93 15.70 32.11
CA GLN A 89 16.20 15.62 32.83
C GLN A 89 17.20 16.72 32.39
N ASP A 90 16.78 17.68 31.55
CA ASP A 90 17.63 18.77 31.09
C ASP A 90 17.54 20.01 31.98
N ARG A 91 18.70 20.40 32.51
CA ARG A 91 18.89 21.56 33.39
C ARG A 91 19.61 22.72 32.70
N ARG A 92 19.78 22.68 31.36
CA ARG A 92 20.36 23.79 30.58
C ARG A 92 19.45 25.04 30.67
N PRO A 93 20.01 26.25 30.88
CA PRO A 93 19.27 27.50 30.70
C PRO A 93 18.69 27.62 29.28
N SER A 94 17.58 28.34 29.15
CA SER A 94 16.83 28.46 27.91
C SER A 94 16.00 29.74 27.87
N TRP A 95 15.89 30.35 26.70
CA TRP A 95 15.02 31.48 26.42
C TRP A 95 13.53 31.09 26.35
N LEU A 96 13.22 29.79 26.28
CA LEU A 96 11.88 29.20 26.39
C LEU A 96 11.53 28.75 27.82
N GLY A 97 12.46 28.87 28.77
CA GLY A 97 12.31 28.32 30.12
C GLY A 97 12.75 26.85 30.26
N ALA A 98 12.75 26.38 31.51
CA ALA A 98 13.42 25.15 31.93
C ALA A 98 12.96 23.88 31.18
N GLY A 99 13.93 23.05 30.80
CA GLY A 99 13.72 21.79 30.07
C GLY A 99 13.49 21.94 28.55
N TRP A 100 13.20 23.14 28.03
CA TRP A 100 12.97 23.41 26.60
C TRP A 100 14.20 23.97 25.89
N GLN A 101 14.39 23.68 24.60
CA GLN A 101 15.41 24.27 23.70
C GLN A 101 14.85 24.37 22.26
N LEU A 102 15.33 25.29 21.43
CA LEU A 102 15.06 25.28 19.98
C LEU A 102 16.03 24.33 19.26
N SER A 103 15.66 23.82 18.07
CA SER A 103 16.59 23.10 17.18
C SER A 103 17.93 23.83 17.00
N TYR A 104 17.89 25.17 16.88
CA TYR A 104 19.06 26.02 16.66
C TYR A 104 19.87 26.34 17.95
N ASP A 105 19.48 25.81 19.11
CA ASP A 105 20.28 25.89 20.35
C ASP A 105 21.28 24.72 20.50
N THR A 106 21.34 23.81 19.51
CA THR A 106 22.48 22.88 19.35
C THR A 106 23.80 23.65 19.41
N ARG A 107 24.74 23.20 20.22
CA ARG A 107 25.98 23.93 20.53
C ARG A 107 27.19 23.04 20.74
N LEU A 108 28.37 23.59 20.47
CA LEU A 108 29.66 22.99 20.80
C LEU A 108 30.11 23.41 22.21
N ARG A 109 30.59 22.45 23.01
CA ARG A 109 31.22 22.71 24.30
C ARG A 109 32.52 21.92 24.48
N ARG A 110 33.42 22.48 25.28
CA ARG A 110 34.65 21.82 25.74
C ARG A 110 34.44 21.26 27.14
N VAL A 111 34.69 19.97 27.34
CA VAL A 111 34.51 19.27 28.61
C VAL A 111 35.85 18.62 28.99
N GLY A 112 36.63 19.31 29.82
CA GLY A 112 38.00 18.93 30.13
C GLY A 112 38.88 18.91 28.87
N ARG A 113 39.39 17.72 28.52
CA ARG A 113 40.21 17.49 27.31
C ARG A 113 39.40 17.12 26.05
N ARG A 114 38.09 16.91 26.16
CA ARG A 114 37.21 16.48 25.05
C ARG A 114 36.36 17.63 24.53
N TRP A 115 35.90 17.48 23.28
CA TRP A 115 34.85 18.33 22.70
C TRP A 115 33.54 17.54 22.63
N GLN A 116 32.42 18.24 22.78
CA GLN A 116 31.09 17.66 22.85
C GLN A 116 30.11 18.58 22.14
N ILE A 117 29.40 18.06 21.13
CA ILE A 117 28.17 18.71 20.66
C ILE A 117 27.05 18.33 21.62
N GLU A 118 26.36 19.32 22.17
CA GLU A 118 25.09 19.18 22.89
C GLU A 118 23.98 19.58 21.91
N GLN A 119 23.17 18.61 21.47
CA GLN A 119 22.07 18.87 20.53
C GLN A 119 20.84 19.42 21.26
N ALA A 120 19.88 20.00 20.54
CA ALA A 120 18.65 20.54 21.12
C ALA A 120 17.89 19.54 22.00
N ASP A 121 17.72 18.29 21.53
CA ASP A 121 17.11 17.18 22.29
C ASP A 121 17.93 16.73 23.53
N GLY A 122 19.15 17.22 23.70
CA GLY A 122 20.05 16.85 24.80
C GLY A 122 20.91 15.61 24.51
N SER A 123 20.80 14.99 23.32
CA SER A 123 21.78 13.99 22.89
C SER A 123 23.18 14.62 22.80
N ARG A 124 24.20 13.79 23.01
CA ARG A 124 25.60 14.22 23.04
C ARG A 124 26.43 13.47 21.99
N VAL A 125 27.20 14.21 21.20
CA VAL A 125 28.21 13.63 20.29
C VAL A 125 29.60 14.03 20.78
N VAL A 126 30.42 13.03 21.15
CA VAL A 126 31.72 13.24 21.80
C VAL A 126 32.87 13.06 20.79
N PHE A 127 33.80 14.01 20.83
CA PHE A 127 35.02 14.07 20.00
C PHE A 127 36.25 14.07 20.92
N LEU A 128 37.23 13.21 20.60
CA LEU A 128 38.37 12.95 21.48
C LEU A 128 39.39 14.09 21.54
N ASN A 129 39.47 14.91 20.49
CA ASN A 129 40.27 16.15 20.42
C ASN A 129 39.61 17.13 19.42
N SER A 130 40.27 18.26 19.10
CA SER A 130 39.75 19.32 18.21
C SER A 130 39.82 19.03 16.70
N HIS A 131 40.45 17.93 16.30
CA HIS A 131 40.62 17.47 14.92
C HIS A 131 40.35 15.95 14.87
N ALA A 132 39.13 15.57 15.27
CA ALA A 132 38.75 14.19 15.49
C ALA A 132 37.48 13.81 14.70
N THR A 133 37.44 12.55 14.26
CA THR A 133 36.18 11.85 14.01
C THR A 133 35.43 11.64 15.33
N SER A 134 34.10 11.51 15.24
CA SER A 134 33.28 11.16 16.41
C SER A 134 33.70 9.81 16.99
N ALA A 135 33.57 9.62 18.31
CA ALA A 135 33.95 8.37 18.97
C ALA A 135 33.08 7.13 18.57
N ILE A 136 32.11 7.33 17.67
CA ILE A 136 31.21 6.30 17.12
C ILE A 136 31.38 6.21 15.58
N GLY A 137 32.34 6.95 15.01
CA GLY A 137 32.65 7.00 13.56
C GLY A 137 31.61 7.76 12.74
N HIS A 138 30.39 7.22 12.68
CA HIS A 138 29.32 7.59 11.75
C HIS A 138 28.70 8.98 11.98
N HIS A 139 28.87 9.56 13.17
CA HIS A 139 28.40 10.92 13.49
C HIS A 139 29.34 12.03 12.97
N GLY A 140 30.23 11.73 12.01
CA GLY A 140 31.03 12.73 11.31
C GLY A 140 32.30 13.19 12.04
N SER A 141 32.84 14.34 11.63
CA SER A 141 34.10 14.92 12.13
C SER A 141 33.95 16.36 12.61
N LEU A 142 34.80 16.77 13.55
CA LEU A 142 34.86 18.13 14.09
C LEU A 142 36.24 18.75 13.78
N SER A 143 36.23 20.01 13.33
CA SER A 143 37.45 20.80 13.04
C SER A 143 37.26 22.29 13.34
N SER A 144 38.36 23.04 13.45
CA SER A 144 38.36 24.52 13.52
C SER A 144 38.84 25.11 12.21
N GLN A 145 38.12 26.10 11.67
CA GLN A 145 38.38 26.72 10.36
C GLN A 145 38.05 28.22 10.42
N GLY A 146 39.02 29.09 10.18
CA GLY A 146 38.80 30.54 10.09
C GLY A 146 38.24 31.22 11.36
N GLY A 147 38.43 30.62 12.54
CA GLY A 147 37.85 31.09 13.81
C GLY A 147 36.45 30.55 14.11
N LEU A 148 35.84 29.81 13.18
CA LEU A 148 34.63 29.02 13.40
C LEU A 148 34.98 27.55 13.69
N TRP A 149 34.03 26.82 14.28
CA TRP A 149 34.08 25.36 14.37
C TRP A 149 33.11 24.73 13.38
N VAL A 150 33.52 23.65 12.74
CA VAL A 150 32.74 22.95 11.71
C VAL A 150 32.52 21.50 12.11
N TRP A 151 31.27 21.09 12.25
CA TRP A 151 30.86 19.69 12.36
C TRP A 151 30.33 19.22 11.00
N ALA A 152 30.95 18.21 10.40
CA ALA A 152 30.62 17.73 9.06
C ALA A 152 30.20 16.25 9.06
N TRP A 153 29.10 15.94 8.38
CA TRP A 153 28.59 14.58 8.21
C TRP A 153 28.98 13.97 6.84
N PRO A 154 28.99 12.63 6.70
CA PRO A 154 29.34 11.98 5.43
C PRO A 154 28.44 12.35 4.24
N ASN A 155 27.18 12.73 4.49
CA ASN A 155 26.19 13.12 3.47
C ASN A 155 26.29 14.60 3.03
N GLY A 156 27.50 15.18 3.03
CA GLY A 156 27.76 16.56 2.58
C GLY A 156 27.26 17.67 3.52
N ARG A 157 26.31 17.38 4.42
CA ARG A 157 25.68 18.34 5.35
C ARG A 157 26.61 18.72 6.51
N ARG A 158 26.67 20.02 6.88
CA ARG A 158 27.59 20.57 7.89
C ARG A 158 26.95 21.66 8.74
N LEU A 159 27.34 21.75 10.01
CA LEU A 159 26.95 22.81 10.95
C LEU A 159 28.18 23.65 11.32
N THR A 160 28.00 24.98 11.39
CA THR A 160 29.05 25.94 11.76
C THR A 160 28.72 26.67 13.06
N PHE A 161 29.71 26.79 13.95
CA PHE A 161 29.59 27.39 15.27
C PHE A 161 30.64 28.50 15.45
N ASN A 162 30.30 29.56 16.20
CA ASN A 162 31.24 30.63 16.54
C ASN A 162 32.30 30.18 17.56
N ALA A 163 33.27 31.05 17.87
CA ALA A 163 34.35 30.76 18.81
C ALA A 163 33.86 30.40 20.24
N GLN A 164 32.68 30.89 20.63
CA GLN A 164 32.00 30.60 21.89
C GLN A 164 31.14 29.32 21.86
N GLY A 165 31.01 28.68 20.69
CA GLY A 165 30.33 27.39 20.51
C GLY A 165 28.85 27.45 20.10
N TYR A 166 28.30 28.63 19.81
CA TYR A 166 26.90 28.78 19.37
C TYR A 166 26.76 28.55 17.86
N LEU A 167 25.70 27.86 17.43
CA LEU A 167 25.39 27.61 16.03
C LEU A 167 25.08 28.92 15.28
N VAL A 168 25.75 29.14 14.15
CA VAL A 168 25.61 30.32 13.28
C VAL A 168 25.27 29.99 11.83
N GLY A 169 25.41 28.73 11.38
CA GLY A 169 25.02 28.37 10.01
C GLY A 169 24.86 26.86 9.77
N ILE A 170 24.07 26.54 8.74
CA ILE A 170 23.80 25.16 8.29
C ILE A 170 24.04 25.07 6.79
N HIS A 171 24.85 24.10 6.37
CA HIS A 171 25.28 23.89 5.00
C HIS A 171 24.91 22.49 4.50
N HIS A 172 24.71 22.37 3.19
CA HIS A 172 24.58 21.10 2.46
C HIS A 172 25.31 21.26 1.11
N ASP A 173 26.05 20.24 0.68
CA ASP A 173 26.87 20.21 -0.53
C ASP A 173 27.76 21.44 -0.72
N GLY A 174 28.34 21.91 0.40
CA GLY A 174 29.18 23.09 0.49
C GLY A 174 28.42 24.43 0.50
N GLN A 175 27.15 24.45 0.12
CA GLN A 175 26.31 25.64 0.07
C GLN A 175 25.73 25.98 1.44
N LEU A 176 25.71 27.26 1.82
CA LEU A 176 25.02 27.75 3.03
C LEU A 176 23.51 27.77 2.78
N HIS A 177 22.74 26.92 3.45
CA HIS A 177 21.28 26.88 3.33
C HIS A 177 20.58 27.77 4.35
N VAL A 178 21.11 27.85 5.59
CA VAL A 178 20.53 28.62 6.69
C VAL A 178 21.61 29.47 7.35
N ASP A 179 21.38 30.77 7.42
CA ASP A 179 22.15 31.77 8.16
C ASP A 179 21.46 32.08 9.50
N ILE A 180 22.20 32.15 10.61
CA ILE A 180 21.68 32.33 11.98
C ILE A 180 22.45 33.46 12.67
N GLN A 181 21.81 34.62 12.77
CA GLN A 181 22.35 35.85 13.33
C GLN A 181 22.04 35.90 14.83
N ARG A 182 22.99 36.39 15.64
CA ARG A 182 22.90 36.41 17.11
C ARG A 182 23.40 37.72 17.72
N GLU A 183 22.86 38.05 18.88
CA GLU A 183 23.32 39.17 19.71
C GLU A 183 24.81 39.05 20.09
N PRO A 184 25.58 40.17 20.05
CA PRO A 184 26.99 40.18 20.42
C PRO A 184 27.21 39.97 21.92
N PRO A 185 28.43 39.55 22.35
CA PRO A 185 28.79 39.46 23.76
C PRO A 185 28.62 40.81 24.48
N GLY A 186 28.20 40.79 25.74
CA GLY A 186 28.01 42.01 26.55
C GLY A 186 26.70 42.76 26.30
N SER A 187 25.89 42.34 25.33
CA SER A 187 24.48 42.72 25.27
C SER A 187 23.70 42.11 26.44
N PRO A 188 22.68 42.78 27.01
CA PRO A 188 21.75 42.15 27.96
C PRO A 188 21.09 40.86 27.44
N LEU A 189 21.04 40.70 26.11
CA LEU A 189 20.50 39.54 25.39
C LEU A 189 21.59 38.73 24.66
N GLU A 190 22.86 38.85 25.04
CA GLU A 190 24.01 38.20 24.37
C GLU A 190 23.75 36.74 23.95
N HIS A 191 24.16 36.42 22.72
CA HIS A 191 23.99 35.11 22.06
C HIS A 191 22.55 34.64 21.78
N ALA A 192 21.51 35.43 22.13
CA ALA A 192 20.15 35.22 21.62
C ALA A 192 20.15 35.25 20.07
N ILE A 193 19.29 34.47 19.44
CA ILE A 193 19.11 34.48 17.98
C ILE A 193 18.31 35.73 17.64
N THR A 194 18.79 36.60 16.75
CA THR A 194 18.02 37.79 16.32
C THR A 194 17.27 37.54 15.03
N ARG A 195 17.89 36.80 14.09
CA ARG A 195 17.33 36.50 12.78
C ARG A 195 17.84 35.16 12.27
N ILE A 196 16.98 34.44 11.56
CA ILE A 196 17.34 33.27 10.74
C ILE A 196 16.93 33.57 9.30
N SER A 197 17.73 33.18 8.30
CA SER A 197 17.36 33.38 6.89
C SER A 197 17.92 32.31 5.94
N ASN A 198 17.36 32.23 4.73
CA ASN A 198 17.84 31.37 3.66
C ASN A 198 18.08 32.12 2.34
N ARG A 199 18.67 31.42 1.36
CA ARG A 199 19.04 31.96 0.04
C ARG A 199 17.87 32.53 -0.80
N ARG A 200 16.62 32.25 -0.46
CA ARG A 200 15.43 32.78 -1.15
C ARG A 200 14.91 34.08 -0.53
N GLY A 201 15.65 34.66 0.42
CA GLY A 201 15.25 35.89 1.14
C GLY A 201 14.22 35.66 2.24
N ILE A 202 13.72 34.42 2.41
CA ILE A 202 12.83 34.06 3.52
C ILE A 202 13.61 34.16 4.83
N ALA A 203 12.99 34.76 5.84
CA ALA A 203 13.57 34.96 7.15
C ALA A 203 12.56 34.79 8.29
N LEU A 204 13.09 34.46 9.47
CA LEU A 204 12.43 34.54 10.76
C LEU A 204 13.11 35.62 11.60
N THR A 205 12.35 36.44 12.32
CA THR A 205 12.90 37.51 13.20
C THR A 205 12.44 37.27 14.63
N PHE A 206 13.36 37.31 15.59
CA PHE A 206 13.14 36.89 16.98
C PHE A 206 13.14 38.10 17.92
N ALA A 207 12.17 38.18 18.82
CA ALA A 207 12.05 39.26 19.78
C ALA A 207 11.96 38.74 21.22
N TYR A 208 12.73 39.35 22.12
CA TYR A 208 12.87 38.97 23.52
C TYR A 208 12.43 40.11 24.44
N ASP A 209 12.41 39.85 25.75
CA ASP A 209 12.49 40.85 26.81
C ASP A 209 13.19 40.28 28.06
N ILE A 210 13.38 41.14 29.06
CA ILE A 210 13.88 40.79 30.38
C ILE A 210 12.85 41.32 31.39
N ALA A 211 12.24 40.40 32.14
CA ALA A 211 11.27 40.72 33.18
C ALA A 211 11.75 40.10 34.50
N ASP A 212 11.73 40.87 35.59
CA ASP A 212 12.17 40.44 36.93
C ASP A 212 13.59 39.81 36.95
N GLY A 213 14.48 40.33 36.09
CA GLY A 213 15.84 39.84 35.89
C GLY A 213 15.96 38.56 35.04
N GLN A 214 14.85 37.94 34.65
CA GLN A 214 14.82 36.71 33.85
C GLN A 214 14.60 37.02 32.36
N ARG A 215 15.51 36.53 31.51
CA ARG A 215 15.47 36.71 30.04
C ARG A 215 14.51 35.70 29.41
N ARG A 216 13.66 36.11 28.47
CA ARG A 216 12.71 35.21 27.77
C ARG A 216 12.45 35.62 26.33
N LEU A 217 12.10 34.65 25.49
CA LEU A 217 11.55 34.89 24.14
C LEU A 217 10.11 35.43 24.27
N ARG A 218 9.76 36.46 23.49
CA ARG A 218 8.39 36.99 23.39
C ARG A 218 7.69 36.56 22.12
N HIS A 219 8.33 36.68 20.97
CA HIS A 219 7.75 36.25 19.70
C HIS A 219 8.80 35.94 18.62
N ILE A 220 8.36 35.19 17.60
CA ILE A 220 9.06 35.01 16.34
C ILE A 220 8.11 35.46 15.23
N ASP A 221 8.55 36.43 14.43
CA ASP A 221 7.89 36.85 13.20
C ASP A 221 8.32 35.97 12.04
N THR A 222 7.35 35.52 11.25
CA THR A 222 7.52 34.57 10.14
C THR A 222 6.72 35.02 8.92
N PRO A 223 6.97 34.46 7.71
CA PRO A 223 6.18 34.77 6.52
C PRO A 223 4.68 34.43 6.64
N ILE A 224 4.31 33.52 7.54
CA ILE A 224 2.92 33.14 7.84
C ILE A 224 2.36 33.85 9.08
N GLY A 225 3.04 34.90 9.57
CA GLY A 225 2.65 35.70 10.73
C GLY A 225 3.45 35.41 12.00
N ARG A 226 2.97 35.96 13.13
CA ARG A 226 3.68 35.99 14.42
C ARG A 226 3.31 34.82 15.34
N PHE A 227 4.32 34.10 15.84
CA PHE A 227 4.18 33.15 16.96
C PHE A 227 4.64 33.83 18.25
N SER A 228 3.86 33.76 19.33
CA SER A 228 4.18 34.45 20.61
C SER A 228 4.29 33.47 21.78
N TYR A 229 5.24 33.71 22.70
CA TYR A 229 5.69 32.78 23.73
C TYR A 229 5.42 33.34 25.14
N GLN A 230 4.48 32.74 25.87
CA GLN A 230 4.11 33.14 27.22
C GLN A 230 4.85 32.30 28.26
N HIS A 231 5.25 32.92 29.37
CA HIS A 231 6.08 32.31 30.40
C HIS A 231 5.50 32.54 31.80
N GLN A 232 5.67 31.56 32.69
CA GLN A 232 5.24 31.64 34.09
C GLN A 232 6.44 31.43 35.05
N PRO A 233 6.40 31.99 36.27
CA PRO A 233 7.41 31.70 37.29
C PRO A 233 7.52 30.20 37.61
N GLY A 234 8.72 29.78 38.03
CA GLY A 234 9.02 28.50 38.68
C GLY A 234 9.87 28.74 39.93
N GLN A 235 10.22 27.69 40.67
CA GLN A 235 10.99 27.88 41.92
C GLN A 235 12.43 28.31 41.65
N HIS A 236 13.00 27.92 40.50
CA HIS A 236 14.39 28.22 40.14
C HIS A 236 14.57 28.86 38.75
N ALA A 237 13.58 28.79 37.87
CA ALA A 237 13.63 29.36 36.52
C ALA A 237 12.21 29.58 35.95
N LEU A 238 12.10 30.40 34.90
CA LEU A 238 10.88 30.48 34.08
C LEU A 238 10.51 29.11 33.49
N ARG A 239 9.22 28.86 33.36
CA ARG A 239 8.64 27.71 32.66
C ARG A 239 7.82 28.24 31.49
N LEU A 240 7.90 27.59 30.32
CA LEU A 240 7.02 27.93 29.20
C LEU A 240 5.57 27.73 29.65
N ALA A 241 4.75 28.78 29.64
CA ALA A 241 3.34 28.68 29.98
C ALA A 241 2.53 28.31 28.74
N ALA A 242 2.78 29.01 27.62
CA ALA A 242 2.06 28.80 26.38
C ALA A 242 2.81 29.27 25.13
N VAL A 243 2.33 28.82 23.96
CA VAL A 243 2.67 29.39 22.65
C VAL A 243 1.39 29.70 21.89
N LEU A 244 1.26 30.94 21.42
CA LEU A 244 0.17 31.47 20.60
C LEU A 244 0.62 31.51 19.13
N ARG A 245 -0.23 31.02 18.22
CA ARG A 245 -0.01 30.97 16.77
C ARG A 245 -0.58 32.21 16.04
N PRO A 246 -0.21 32.45 14.77
CA PRO A 246 -0.78 33.54 13.96
C PRO A 246 -2.30 33.45 13.74
N ASP A 247 -2.85 32.23 13.77
CA ASP A 247 -4.28 31.93 13.65
C ASP A 247 -5.05 32.09 14.99
N GLY A 248 -4.40 32.56 16.05
CA GLY A 248 -4.97 32.72 17.38
C GLY A 248 -4.99 31.45 18.23
N MET A 249 -4.70 30.27 17.67
CA MET A 249 -4.66 29.02 18.42
C MET A 249 -3.52 29.01 19.43
N GLU A 250 -3.74 28.49 20.64
CA GLU A 250 -2.74 28.50 21.72
C GLU A 250 -2.47 27.09 22.25
N ARG A 251 -1.23 26.83 22.67
CA ARG A 251 -0.79 25.56 23.24
C ARG A 251 -0.16 25.77 24.61
N ARG A 252 -0.83 25.31 25.67
CA ARG A 252 -0.46 25.52 27.10
C ARG A 252 0.27 24.31 27.69
N TYR A 253 1.20 24.55 28.60
CA TYR A 253 2.06 23.54 29.22
C TYR A 253 1.83 23.47 30.74
N LEU A 254 1.64 22.25 31.27
CA LEU A 254 1.17 22.01 32.64
C LEU A 254 2.29 21.48 33.55
N TYR A 255 2.32 22.01 34.77
CA TYR A 255 3.36 21.77 35.78
C TYR A 255 2.71 21.56 37.15
N GLU A 256 2.05 20.41 37.32
CA GLU A 256 1.20 20.10 38.49
C GLU A 256 2.00 19.41 39.61
N ALA A 257 2.21 20.09 40.74
CA ALA A 257 3.03 19.61 41.85
C ALA A 257 2.74 18.15 42.28
N GLN A 258 1.46 17.76 42.34
CA GLN A 258 0.99 16.42 42.70
C GLN A 258 1.31 15.31 41.68
N ARG A 259 1.93 15.64 40.54
CA ARG A 259 2.45 14.70 39.53
C ARG A 259 3.94 14.86 39.25
N GLN A 260 4.53 15.96 39.72
CA GLN A 260 5.95 16.27 39.57
C GLN A 260 6.86 15.57 40.58
N ALA A 261 6.32 15.09 41.71
CA ALA A 261 7.08 14.45 42.81
C ALA A 261 8.29 15.30 43.28
N GLY A 262 8.13 16.64 43.27
CA GLY A 262 9.18 17.61 43.63
C GLY A 262 9.96 18.20 42.44
N ASN A 263 9.80 17.70 41.21
CA ASN A 263 10.50 18.22 40.04
C ASN A 263 9.74 19.39 39.37
N ASP A 264 10.00 20.64 39.81
CA ASP A 264 9.21 21.85 39.52
C ASP A 264 8.95 22.19 38.03
N HIS A 265 9.82 21.74 37.12
CA HIS A 265 9.74 21.92 35.66
C HIS A 265 9.55 20.59 34.92
N ALA A 266 9.17 19.50 35.61
CA ALA A 266 8.66 18.31 34.96
C ALA A 266 7.30 18.61 34.32
N LEU A 267 7.19 18.38 33.01
CA LEU A 267 6.00 18.64 32.22
C LEU A 267 4.95 17.55 32.51
N THR A 268 3.91 17.87 33.28
CA THR A 268 2.88 16.90 33.67
C THR A 268 1.78 16.77 32.62
N GLY A 269 1.67 17.69 31.67
CA GLY A 269 0.73 17.61 30.57
C GLY A 269 0.78 18.79 29.61
N ILE A 270 0.01 18.70 28.53
CA ILE A 270 -0.10 19.73 27.48
C ILE A 270 -1.58 19.93 27.19
N LYS A 271 -2.01 21.18 26.97
CA LYS A 271 -3.33 21.52 26.42
C LYS A 271 -3.20 22.23 25.07
N ILE A 272 -4.20 22.07 24.22
CA ILE A 272 -4.51 23.04 23.17
C ILE A 272 -5.69 23.89 23.66
N VAL A 273 -5.71 25.16 23.23
CA VAL A 273 -6.77 26.15 23.44
C VAL A 273 -7.11 26.76 22.07
N SER A 274 -8.39 26.90 21.77
CA SER A 274 -8.92 27.46 20.52
C SER A 274 -8.64 28.96 20.35
N ALA A 275 -8.72 29.45 19.11
CA ALA A 275 -8.54 30.87 18.79
C ALA A 275 -9.59 31.79 19.46
N ASP A 276 -10.80 31.28 19.70
CA ASP A 276 -11.86 31.95 20.47
C ASP A 276 -11.62 31.94 22.00
N GLN A 277 -10.55 31.28 22.47
CA GLN A 277 -10.19 31.04 23.87
C GLN A 277 -11.22 30.25 24.72
N GLN A 278 -12.35 29.82 24.14
CA GLN A 278 -13.44 29.13 24.86
C GLN A 278 -13.14 27.64 25.10
N HIS A 279 -12.54 26.97 24.11
CA HIS A 279 -12.35 25.52 24.11
C HIS A 279 -10.92 25.17 24.53
N GLN A 280 -10.76 24.40 25.61
CA GLN A 280 -9.44 23.92 26.06
C GLN A 280 -9.45 22.41 26.32
N ARG A 281 -8.47 21.68 25.77
CA ARG A 281 -8.38 20.21 25.89
C ARG A 281 -6.98 19.76 26.24
N ARG A 282 -6.87 18.94 27.29
CA ARG A 282 -5.62 18.28 27.69
C ARG A 282 -5.33 17.07 26.80
N LEU A 283 -4.20 17.11 26.11
CA LEU A 283 -3.74 16.04 25.22
C LEU A 283 -3.09 14.90 26.01
N ASN A 284 -2.23 15.22 26.98
CA ASN A 284 -1.41 14.22 27.66
C ASN A 284 -1.37 14.43 29.18
N THR A 285 -1.14 13.32 29.88
CA THR A 285 -0.75 13.32 31.29
C THR A 285 0.46 12.43 31.52
N TRP A 286 1.41 12.95 32.28
CA TRP A 286 2.55 12.21 32.80
C TRP A 286 2.67 12.41 34.30
N ALA A 287 3.23 11.42 34.99
CA ALA A 287 3.60 11.52 36.39
C ALA A 287 4.96 10.84 36.64
N TYR A 288 5.69 11.38 37.61
CA TYR A 288 7.08 11.07 37.87
C TYR A 288 7.28 10.45 39.26
N ASP A 289 8.34 9.67 39.43
CA ASP A 289 8.83 9.28 40.75
C ASP A 289 9.76 10.36 41.35
N ALA A 290 10.16 10.17 42.61
CA ALA A 290 11.08 11.07 43.32
C ALA A 290 12.51 11.10 42.74
N GLN A 291 12.82 10.26 41.74
CA GLN A 291 14.07 10.30 40.98
C GLN A 291 13.91 11.04 39.65
N GLY A 292 12.73 11.62 39.37
CA GLY A 292 12.44 12.35 38.13
C GLY A 292 12.28 11.44 36.92
N ARG A 293 12.00 10.14 37.11
CA ARG A 293 11.67 9.20 36.03
C ARG A 293 10.16 9.20 35.83
N ALA A 294 9.70 9.30 34.58
CA ALA A 294 8.29 9.16 34.26
C ALA A 294 7.86 7.69 34.47
N ILE A 295 6.89 7.48 35.37
CA ILE A 295 6.33 6.16 35.72
C ILE A 295 4.94 5.93 35.10
N LEU A 296 4.33 6.99 34.57
CA LEU A 296 2.99 7.00 34.00
C LEU A 296 2.96 7.82 32.70
N SER A 297 2.31 7.29 31.67
CA SER A 297 1.86 8.04 30.50
C SER A 297 0.38 7.73 30.23
N ILE A 298 -0.40 8.77 29.92
CA ILE A 298 -1.80 8.69 29.50
C ILE A 298 -2.02 9.61 28.29
N ALA A 299 -2.74 9.12 27.29
CA ALA A 299 -3.20 9.90 26.13
C ALA A 299 -4.53 10.60 26.47
N GLY A 300 -4.47 11.55 27.41
CA GLY A 300 -5.61 12.40 27.79
C GLY A 300 -5.39 13.07 29.15
N PRO A 301 -6.46 13.51 29.82
CA PRO A 301 -6.42 13.94 31.22
C PRO A 301 -6.15 12.76 32.18
N PRO A 302 -5.83 13.02 33.47
CA PRO A 302 -5.18 12.04 34.34
C PRO A 302 -6.02 10.82 34.76
N ASP A 303 -7.33 10.94 34.60
CA ASP A 303 -8.37 9.96 34.85
C ASP A 303 -8.60 9.01 33.65
N SER A 304 -8.11 9.38 32.46
CA SER A 304 -8.27 8.57 31.24
C SER A 304 -7.48 7.25 31.29
N THR A 305 -8.09 6.22 30.70
CA THR A 305 -7.48 4.91 30.44
C THR A 305 -6.81 4.84 29.05
N ALA A 306 -7.03 5.83 28.18
CA ALA A 306 -6.54 5.82 26.80
C ALA A 306 -5.01 5.78 26.73
N GLN A 307 -4.48 4.72 26.11
CA GLN A 307 -3.04 4.40 26.05
C GLN A 307 -2.34 4.51 27.42
N LYS A 308 -3.04 4.21 28.52
CA LYS A 308 -2.46 4.25 29.87
C LYS A 308 -1.39 3.17 30.00
N LEU A 309 -0.15 3.63 30.24
CA LEU A 309 1.01 2.78 30.49
C LEU A 309 1.59 3.13 31.86
N SER A 310 1.79 2.11 32.70
CA SER A 310 2.59 2.21 33.93
C SER A 310 3.89 1.43 33.76
N LEU A 311 5.01 2.09 34.05
CA LEU A 311 6.36 1.57 33.83
C LEU A 311 6.99 1.21 35.18
N GLN A 312 7.53 -0.02 35.30
CA GLN A 312 8.27 -0.47 36.47
C GLN A 312 9.72 -0.77 36.08
N TYR A 313 10.65 0.04 36.61
CA TYR A 313 12.09 -0.09 36.39
C TYR A 313 12.70 -1.13 37.35
N LEU A 314 12.40 -2.40 37.11
CA LEU A 314 12.71 -3.53 38.00
C LEU A 314 14.21 -3.76 38.20
N ARG A 315 15.06 -3.42 37.21
CA ARG A 315 16.53 -3.37 37.36
C ARG A 315 17.12 -2.20 36.60
N SER A 316 18.07 -1.49 37.21
CA SER A 316 18.90 -0.49 36.52
C SER A 316 19.73 -1.15 35.40
N PRO A 317 19.91 -0.51 34.24
CA PRO A 317 20.82 -1.00 33.19
C PRO A 317 22.31 -1.00 33.59
N GLU A 318 22.65 -0.45 34.75
CA GLU A 318 24.02 -0.37 35.27
C GLU A 318 24.54 -1.69 35.87
N THR A 319 23.67 -2.70 36.11
CA THR A 319 24.08 -4.04 36.56
C THR A 319 23.31 -5.17 35.86
N PRO A 320 24.04 -6.18 35.36
CA PRO A 320 24.54 -6.24 33.98
C PRO A 320 23.45 -6.21 32.87
N SER A 321 22.16 -6.25 33.21
CA SER A 321 21.05 -6.04 32.27
C SER A 321 19.86 -5.38 32.96
N GLY A 322 19.47 -4.23 32.42
CA GLY A 322 18.27 -3.51 32.83
C GLY A 322 17.02 -4.28 32.44
N LEU A 323 16.01 -4.21 33.30
CA LEU A 323 14.73 -4.87 33.09
C LEU A 323 13.62 -3.87 33.37
N THR A 324 12.82 -3.60 32.35
CA THR A 324 11.63 -2.76 32.46
C THR A 324 10.40 -3.62 32.18
N ALA A 325 9.51 -3.69 33.16
CA ALA A 325 8.17 -4.22 32.97
C ALA A 325 7.24 -3.07 32.58
N VAL A 326 6.52 -3.24 31.47
CA VAL A 326 5.47 -2.33 31.04
C VAL A 326 4.14 -3.06 31.20
N HIS A 327 3.21 -2.41 31.89
CA HIS A 327 1.83 -2.88 32.00
C HIS A 327 0.92 -1.96 31.19
N GLY A 328 0.16 -2.54 30.27
CA GLY A 328 -0.93 -1.83 29.58
C GLY A 328 -2.15 -1.64 30.48
N ALA A 329 -3.16 -0.91 29.99
CA ALA A 329 -4.39 -0.62 30.74
C ALA A 329 -5.16 -1.88 31.23
N GLN A 330 -4.92 -3.04 30.64
CA GLN A 330 -5.49 -4.35 31.04
C GLN A 330 -4.56 -5.17 31.98
N GLY A 331 -3.50 -4.57 32.54
CA GLY A 331 -2.52 -5.24 33.43
C GLY A 331 -1.53 -6.17 32.74
N ARG A 332 -1.82 -6.60 31.50
CA ARG A 332 -0.98 -7.47 30.65
C ARG A 332 0.45 -6.92 30.57
N GLU A 333 1.42 -7.75 30.95
CA GLU A 333 2.82 -7.39 31.13
C GLU A 333 3.65 -7.71 29.86
N THR A 334 4.59 -6.84 29.51
CA THR A 334 5.66 -7.13 28.54
C THR A 334 7.01 -6.76 29.15
N ARG A 335 8.01 -7.65 28.97
CA ARG A 335 9.35 -7.49 29.55
C ARG A 335 10.37 -7.11 28.49
N PHE A 336 10.93 -5.92 28.63
CA PHE A 336 12.01 -5.40 27.79
C PHE A 336 13.34 -5.57 28.53
N ILE A 337 14.27 -6.31 27.93
CA ILE A 337 15.62 -6.51 28.46
C ILE A 337 16.57 -5.59 27.69
N THR A 338 17.24 -4.70 28.41
CA THR A 338 18.17 -3.72 27.84
C THR A 338 19.56 -3.88 28.43
N ALA A 339 20.59 -3.80 27.58
CA ALA A 339 21.99 -3.85 27.99
C ALA A 339 22.71 -2.54 27.67
N ALA A 340 23.75 -2.22 28.46
CA ALA A 340 24.70 -1.19 28.11
C ALA A 340 25.68 -1.72 27.06
N HIS A 341 25.83 -1.01 25.94
CA HIS A 341 26.76 -1.33 24.87
C HIS A 341 27.63 -0.10 24.57
N GLY A 342 28.83 -0.06 25.17
CA GLY A 342 29.62 1.17 25.27
C GLY A 342 28.90 2.21 26.14
N GLN A 343 28.72 3.42 25.61
CA GLN A 343 28.00 4.52 26.29
C GLN A 343 26.50 4.63 25.93
N ARG A 344 25.95 3.65 25.19
CA ARG A 344 24.53 3.65 24.77
C ARG A 344 23.81 2.43 25.34
N LEU A 345 22.51 2.59 25.60
CA LEU A 345 21.62 1.50 25.99
C LEU A 345 20.99 0.91 24.72
N ARG A 346 20.83 -0.42 24.66
CA ARG A 346 20.24 -1.16 23.53
C ARG A 346 19.24 -2.20 24.03
N LEU A 347 18.19 -2.45 23.24
CA LEU A 347 17.24 -3.55 23.44
C LEU A 347 17.84 -4.85 22.89
N THR A 348 17.92 -5.90 23.70
CA THR A 348 18.57 -7.18 23.33
C THR A 348 17.61 -8.36 23.25
N GLU A 349 16.54 -8.36 24.05
CA GLU A 349 15.51 -9.39 24.04
C GLU A 349 14.15 -8.76 24.41
N ILE A 350 13.10 -9.13 23.67
CA ILE A 350 11.71 -8.94 24.08
C ILE A 350 11.18 -10.32 24.50
N SER A 351 10.62 -10.42 25.70
CA SER A 351 10.14 -11.70 26.21
C SER A 351 8.66 -11.67 26.60
N SER A 352 7.90 -12.60 26.01
CA SER A 352 6.55 -12.99 26.38
C SER A 352 6.52 -14.48 26.69
N ARG A 353 5.92 -14.86 27.82
CA ARG A 353 5.52 -16.24 28.13
C ARG A 353 4.04 -16.43 27.81
N ALA A 354 3.49 -17.62 27.60
CA ALA A 354 3.96 -18.89 27.00
C ALA A 354 2.79 -19.88 27.21
N CYS A 355 2.30 -20.54 26.17
CA CYS A 355 1.23 -21.55 26.30
C CYS A 355 1.76 -22.98 26.12
N PRO A 356 1.06 -24.03 26.65
CA PRO A 356 1.66 -25.36 26.82
C PRO A 356 1.91 -26.19 25.55
N ALA A 357 1.61 -25.66 24.35
CA ALA A 357 1.48 -26.46 23.12
C ALA A 357 2.15 -25.84 21.87
N CYS A 358 3.05 -24.86 22.01
CA CYS A 358 3.67 -24.17 20.87
C CYS A 358 5.21 -24.28 20.89
N PRO A 359 5.84 -24.74 19.80
CA PRO A 359 7.28 -24.58 19.59
C PRO A 359 7.62 -23.16 19.12
N LEU A 360 8.81 -22.70 19.49
CA LEU A 360 9.45 -21.43 19.10
C LEU A 360 8.83 -20.12 19.64
N SER A 361 9.67 -19.07 19.56
CA SER A 361 10.23 -18.48 20.78
C SER A 361 11.02 -17.20 20.50
N ARG A 362 11.04 -16.26 21.46
CA ARG A 362 12.05 -15.21 21.68
C ARG A 362 12.66 -14.59 20.40
N SER A 363 12.15 -13.43 19.97
CA SER A 363 12.87 -12.58 19.01
C SER A 363 14.25 -12.18 19.56
N GLY A 364 15.29 -12.66 18.89
CA GLY A 364 16.69 -12.38 19.23
C GLY A 364 17.23 -11.23 18.40
N VAL A 365 17.94 -10.30 19.05
CA VAL A 365 18.56 -9.13 18.40
C VAL A 365 20.06 -9.15 18.67
N ARG A 366 20.89 -9.11 17.62
CA ARG A 366 22.35 -9.06 17.77
C ARG A 366 22.95 -7.74 17.27
N TYR A 367 24.03 -7.34 17.92
CA TYR A 367 24.81 -6.16 17.59
C TYR A 367 26.30 -6.50 17.49
N ASP A 368 27.05 -5.71 16.72
CA ASP A 368 28.51 -5.76 16.69
C ASP A 368 29.15 -4.96 17.85
N GLN A 369 30.49 -4.98 17.96
CA GLN A 369 31.23 -4.24 19.00
C GLN A 369 31.03 -2.71 18.95
N ALA A 370 30.54 -2.15 17.84
CA ALA A 370 30.18 -0.73 17.71
C ALA A 370 28.71 -0.45 18.08
N GLY A 371 27.90 -1.48 18.35
CA GLY A 371 26.48 -1.38 18.69
C GLY A 371 25.56 -1.20 17.47
N ARG A 372 25.98 -1.66 16.29
CA ARG A 372 25.18 -1.69 15.03
C ARG A 372 24.48 -3.04 14.86
N LEU A 373 23.27 -3.05 14.29
CA LEU A 373 22.47 -4.26 14.08
C LEU A 373 23.15 -5.23 13.09
N THR A 374 23.20 -6.52 13.44
CA THR A 374 23.75 -7.61 12.61
C THR A 374 22.75 -8.73 12.32
N GLU A 375 21.74 -8.94 13.18
CA GLU A 375 20.72 -9.98 13.04
C GLU A 375 19.41 -9.54 13.69
N LEU A 376 18.30 -9.83 13.01
CA LEU A 376 16.93 -9.62 13.49
C LEU A 376 16.05 -10.77 12.96
N ASP A 377 15.45 -11.54 13.86
CA ASP A 377 14.47 -12.59 13.55
C ASP A 377 14.89 -13.52 12.38
N GLY A 378 16.15 -13.97 12.38
CA GLY A 378 16.73 -14.85 11.37
C GLY A 378 17.26 -14.17 10.10
N THR A 379 16.93 -12.90 9.86
CA THR A 379 17.52 -12.11 8.78
C THR A 379 18.92 -11.62 9.17
N LEU A 380 19.91 -11.86 8.31
CA LEU A 380 21.32 -11.54 8.56
C LEU A 380 21.76 -10.31 7.74
N LEU A 381 22.38 -9.34 8.41
CA LEU A 381 22.85 -8.08 7.84
C LEU A 381 24.39 -8.11 7.72
N GLN A 382 24.91 -8.42 6.53
CA GLN A 382 26.36 -8.45 6.30
C GLN A 382 26.87 -7.04 5.98
N ARG A 383 28.00 -6.66 6.60
CA ARG A 383 28.56 -5.30 6.56
C ARG A 383 30.04 -5.33 6.20
N ASP A 384 30.52 -4.29 5.52
CA ASP A 384 31.97 -4.13 5.25
C ASP A 384 32.75 -3.58 6.45
N GLN A 385 34.07 -3.47 6.30
CA GLN A 385 34.99 -2.95 7.33
C GLN A 385 34.69 -1.51 7.78
N HIS A 386 33.98 -0.72 6.97
CA HIS A 386 33.54 0.63 7.34
C HIS A 386 32.19 0.59 8.08
N GLY A 387 31.38 -0.44 7.79
CA GLY A 387 30.07 -0.70 8.41
C GLY A 387 28.91 -0.75 7.43
N VAL A 388 29.13 -0.43 6.15
CA VAL A 388 28.06 -0.30 5.16
C VAL A 388 27.47 -1.68 4.89
N ILE A 389 26.13 -1.80 4.90
CA ILE A 389 25.43 -3.04 4.54
C ILE A 389 25.77 -3.40 3.09
N ARG A 390 26.22 -4.64 2.88
CA ARG A 390 26.61 -5.17 1.56
C ARG A 390 25.69 -6.26 1.05
N SER A 391 25.15 -7.07 1.95
CA SER A 391 24.08 -8.01 1.60
C SER A 391 23.11 -8.20 2.76
N LEU A 392 21.87 -8.54 2.38
CA LEU A 392 20.82 -9.02 3.26
C LEU A 392 20.51 -10.46 2.86
N GLN A 393 20.63 -11.39 3.80
CA GLN A 393 20.15 -12.76 3.64
C GLN A 393 18.83 -12.89 4.42
N ILE A 394 17.74 -13.13 3.69
CA ILE A 394 16.37 -13.02 4.20
C ILE A 394 15.80 -14.42 4.46
N ALA A 395 15.31 -14.66 5.68
CA ALA A 395 14.59 -15.88 6.02
C ALA A 395 13.14 -15.84 5.48
N ASP A 396 12.61 -17.00 5.08
CA ASP A 396 11.20 -17.21 4.69
C ASP A 396 10.59 -16.20 3.70
N SER A 397 11.43 -15.70 2.79
CA SER A 397 11.14 -14.61 1.83
C SER A 397 10.16 -14.91 0.70
N GLY A 398 9.69 -16.17 0.58
CA GLY A 398 9.00 -16.68 -0.63
C GLY A 398 9.93 -16.94 -1.83
N TRP A 399 11.23 -16.68 -1.67
CA TRP A 399 12.27 -16.89 -2.69
C TRP A 399 13.42 -17.72 -2.09
N PRO A 400 13.51 -19.04 -2.37
CA PRO A 400 14.43 -19.94 -1.68
C PRO A 400 15.88 -19.46 -1.65
N GLY A 401 16.44 -19.32 -0.44
CA GLY A 401 17.83 -18.90 -0.23
C GLY A 401 18.15 -17.45 -0.64
N LEU A 402 17.16 -16.55 -0.64
CA LEU A 402 17.30 -15.17 -1.10
C LEU A 402 18.47 -14.40 -0.44
N VAL A 403 19.34 -13.84 -1.28
CA VAL A 403 20.34 -12.83 -0.89
C VAL A 403 20.21 -11.62 -1.81
N LEU A 404 20.07 -10.43 -1.24
CA LEU A 404 20.06 -9.14 -1.93
C LEU A 404 21.42 -8.44 -1.75
N ASN A 405 22.03 -7.93 -2.82
CA ASN A 405 23.39 -7.34 -2.78
C ASN A 405 23.41 -5.85 -3.16
N TYR A 406 24.07 -5.06 -2.31
CA TYR A 406 24.00 -3.59 -2.32
C TYR A 406 25.35 -2.92 -2.61
N GLN A 407 25.31 -1.90 -3.46
CA GLN A 407 26.45 -1.03 -3.74
C GLN A 407 26.73 -0.06 -2.57
N ALA A 408 27.88 0.62 -2.61
CA ALA A 408 28.30 1.52 -1.53
C ALA A 408 27.35 2.71 -1.29
N GLY A 409 26.52 3.07 -2.29
CA GLY A 409 25.47 4.08 -2.18
C GLY A 409 24.07 3.54 -1.83
N GLY A 410 23.94 2.27 -1.43
CA GLY A 410 22.67 1.67 -1.02
C GLY A 410 21.77 1.14 -2.14
N ALA A 411 22.13 1.31 -3.41
CA ALA A 411 21.38 0.73 -4.54
C ALA A 411 21.59 -0.80 -4.64
N MET A 412 20.52 -1.55 -4.88
CA MET A 412 20.60 -2.98 -5.24
C MET A 412 21.11 -3.12 -6.68
N HIS A 413 22.02 -4.07 -6.91
CA HIS A 413 22.64 -4.31 -8.23
C HIS A 413 22.63 -5.78 -8.67
N SER A 414 22.53 -6.70 -7.71
CA SER A 414 22.26 -8.10 -7.95
C SER A 414 21.47 -8.69 -6.80
N TRP A 415 20.75 -9.75 -7.10
CA TRP A 415 20.11 -10.62 -6.12
C TRP A 415 20.29 -12.06 -6.59
N GLN A 416 20.13 -13.01 -5.68
CA GLN A 416 20.19 -14.43 -6.02
C GLN A 416 19.19 -15.24 -5.22
N SER A 417 18.67 -16.31 -5.83
CA SER A 417 17.89 -17.37 -5.18
C SER A 417 18.40 -18.74 -5.65
N THR A 418 18.10 -19.81 -4.90
CA THR A 418 18.41 -21.19 -5.34
C THR A 418 17.46 -21.70 -6.43
N LEU A 419 16.40 -20.95 -6.77
CA LEU A 419 15.46 -21.25 -7.85
C LEU A 419 15.87 -20.62 -9.20
N THR A 420 16.43 -19.41 -9.17
CA THR A 420 16.71 -18.59 -10.37
C THR A 420 18.18 -18.21 -10.54
N GLY A 421 19.07 -18.71 -9.67
CA GLY A 421 20.48 -18.34 -9.67
C GLY A 421 20.68 -16.88 -9.28
N MET A 422 21.72 -16.25 -9.82
CA MET A 422 21.99 -14.81 -9.67
C MET A 422 21.50 -14.04 -10.89
N GLU A 423 20.78 -12.95 -10.66
CA GLU A 423 20.51 -11.93 -11.67
C GLU A 423 21.26 -10.63 -11.35
N THR A 424 21.69 -9.92 -12.38
CA THR A 424 22.37 -8.62 -12.23
C THR A 424 21.76 -7.56 -13.11
N THR A 425 21.85 -6.30 -12.67
CA THR A 425 21.29 -5.13 -13.36
C THR A 425 22.32 -4.01 -13.40
N ALA A 426 22.56 -3.46 -14.59
CA ALA A 426 23.49 -2.35 -14.82
C ALA A 426 22.75 -1.07 -15.22
N TYR A 427 23.01 0.03 -14.51
CA TYR A 427 22.35 1.32 -14.67
C TYR A 427 23.21 2.37 -15.38
N ASN A 428 22.55 3.32 -16.05
CA ASN A 428 23.16 4.56 -16.52
C ASN A 428 23.23 5.62 -15.40
N ARG A 429 23.80 6.80 -15.70
CA ARG A 429 23.96 7.91 -14.75
C ARG A 429 22.64 8.57 -14.27
N ALA A 430 21.52 8.28 -14.92
CA ALA A 430 20.18 8.70 -14.52
C ALA A 430 19.40 7.57 -13.80
N HIS A 431 20.12 6.56 -13.27
CA HIS A 431 19.60 5.39 -12.58
C HIS A 431 18.63 4.54 -13.42
N ARG A 432 18.70 4.63 -14.75
CA ARG A 432 17.92 3.78 -15.68
C ARG A 432 18.74 2.53 -16.06
N PRO A 433 18.26 1.28 -15.89
CA PRO A 433 18.96 0.10 -16.36
C PRO A 433 19.09 0.09 -17.87
N VAL A 434 20.28 -0.30 -18.33
CA VAL A 434 20.65 -0.47 -19.74
C VAL A 434 20.87 -1.94 -20.08
N ARG A 435 21.03 -2.80 -19.07
CA ARG A 435 21.20 -4.25 -19.21
C ARG A 435 20.71 -5.00 -17.96
N ARG A 436 19.95 -6.09 -18.16
CA ARG A 436 19.70 -7.16 -17.17
C ARG A 436 20.31 -8.47 -17.70
N ASP A 437 21.00 -9.20 -16.84
CA ASP A 437 21.62 -10.49 -17.14
C ASP A 437 21.02 -11.57 -16.23
N TYR A 438 20.62 -12.69 -16.83
CA TYR A 438 20.06 -13.86 -16.16
C TYR A 438 21.12 -14.95 -15.95
N ALA A 439 20.93 -15.79 -14.93
CA ALA A 439 21.90 -16.85 -14.56
C ALA A 439 22.21 -17.87 -15.67
N ASN A 440 21.34 -18.01 -16.69
CA ASN A 440 21.53 -18.90 -17.84
C ASN A 440 22.28 -18.25 -19.02
N GLY A 441 22.65 -16.97 -18.92
CA GLY A 441 23.35 -16.21 -19.97
C GLY A 441 22.44 -15.45 -20.94
N ASP A 442 21.12 -15.54 -20.78
CA ASP A 442 20.17 -14.63 -21.45
C ASP A 442 20.37 -13.20 -20.93
N HIS A 443 20.08 -12.21 -21.77
CA HIS A 443 20.15 -10.79 -21.39
C HIS A 443 19.21 -9.91 -22.22
N VAL A 444 18.76 -8.82 -21.62
CA VAL A 444 17.99 -7.76 -22.28
C VAL A 444 18.77 -6.47 -22.20
N MET A 445 18.87 -5.75 -23.32
CA MET A 445 19.51 -4.43 -23.44
C MET A 445 18.47 -3.37 -23.80
N TYR A 446 18.49 -2.27 -23.05
CA TYR A 446 17.56 -1.14 -23.23
C TYR A 446 18.32 0.06 -23.83
N PHE A 447 17.78 0.64 -24.90
CA PHE A 447 18.35 1.83 -25.56
C PHE A 447 17.41 3.02 -25.43
N HIS A 448 17.89 4.05 -24.75
CA HIS A 448 17.13 5.28 -24.46
C HIS A 448 17.41 6.40 -25.45
N ASP A 449 16.43 7.27 -25.65
CA ASP A 449 16.56 8.52 -26.39
C ASP A 449 17.07 9.69 -25.52
N GLY A 450 17.17 10.88 -26.11
CA GLY A 450 17.60 12.10 -25.41
C GLY A 450 16.69 12.55 -24.26
N ALA A 451 15.44 12.07 -24.21
CA ALA A 451 14.48 12.30 -23.12
C ALA A 451 14.45 11.15 -22.10
N GLN A 452 15.36 10.18 -22.22
CA GLN A 452 15.42 8.96 -21.40
C GLN A 452 14.19 8.05 -21.52
N ARG A 453 13.50 8.08 -22.67
CA ARG A 453 12.44 7.12 -23.05
C ARG A 453 13.04 5.96 -23.84
N PRO A 454 12.45 4.75 -23.84
CA PRO A 454 12.97 3.62 -24.60
C PRO A 454 12.62 3.82 -26.08
N HIS A 455 13.60 3.82 -26.97
CA HIS A 455 13.33 3.82 -28.43
C HIS A 455 13.64 2.46 -29.07
N ARG A 456 14.41 1.61 -28.38
CA ARG A 456 14.74 0.26 -28.84
C ARG A 456 15.03 -0.67 -27.65
N VAL A 457 14.55 -1.90 -27.75
CA VAL A 457 14.88 -3.01 -26.84
C VAL A 457 15.53 -4.12 -27.68
N LEU A 458 16.57 -4.76 -27.14
CA LEU A 458 17.23 -5.93 -27.72
C LEU A 458 17.24 -7.04 -26.68
N GLU A 459 16.50 -8.10 -26.97
CA GLU A 459 16.48 -9.32 -26.17
C GLU A 459 17.37 -10.36 -26.83
N ARG A 460 18.18 -11.09 -26.06
CA ARG A 460 19.06 -12.15 -26.58
C ARG A 460 19.15 -13.32 -25.61
N ASN A 461 18.90 -14.53 -26.12
CA ASN A 461 19.18 -15.74 -25.35
C ASN A 461 20.65 -16.19 -25.48
N HIS A 462 21.09 -17.04 -24.57
CA HIS A 462 22.45 -17.62 -24.59
C HIS A 462 22.78 -18.34 -25.90
N GLY A 463 21.76 -18.90 -26.59
CA GLY A 463 21.88 -19.52 -27.91
C GLY A 463 22.11 -18.55 -29.08
N GLY A 464 22.19 -17.24 -28.84
CA GLY A 464 22.49 -16.21 -29.84
C GLY A 464 21.29 -15.71 -30.64
N GLN A 465 20.10 -16.28 -30.45
CA GLN A 465 18.86 -15.74 -31.02
C GLN A 465 18.59 -14.36 -30.42
N ALA A 466 18.23 -13.40 -31.28
CA ALA A 466 17.97 -12.03 -30.88
C ALA A 466 16.61 -11.54 -31.40
N VAL A 467 15.92 -10.75 -30.59
CA VAL A 467 14.68 -10.04 -30.93
C VAL A 467 14.91 -8.55 -30.70
N VAL A 468 14.37 -7.71 -31.58
CA VAL A 468 14.51 -6.25 -31.50
C VAL A 468 13.15 -5.60 -31.66
N SER A 469 12.71 -4.88 -30.63
CA SER A 469 11.52 -4.03 -30.66
C SER A 469 11.94 -2.56 -30.76
N SER A 470 11.33 -1.78 -31.64
CA SER A 470 11.56 -0.35 -31.81
C SER A 470 10.30 0.46 -31.52
N LEU A 471 10.45 1.61 -30.85
CA LEU A 471 9.35 2.45 -30.36
C LEU A 471 9.53 3.89 -30.84
N SER A 472 8.46 4.53 -31.33
CA SER A 472 8.49 5.93 -31.82
C SER A 472 7.49 6.81 -31.08
N TRP A 473 7.97 7.92 -30.50
CA TRP A 473 7.20 8.76 -29.58
C TRP A 473 6.90 10.17 -30.13
N ARG A 474 5.77 10.75 -29.72
CA ARG A 474 5.41 12.17 -29.88
C ARG A 474 4.97 12.72 -28.53
N GLY A 475 5.75 13.62 -27.91
CA GLY A 475 5.49 14.04 -26.53
C GLY A 475 5.48 12.84 -25.58
N GLY A 476 4.40 12.66 -24.81
CA GLY A 476 4.15 11.46 -24.01
C GLY A 476 3.55 10.27 -24.78
N GLN A 477 3.08 10.46 -26.02
CA GLN A 477 2.34 9.42 -26.75
C GLN A 477 3.26 8.46 -27.52
N LEU A 478 2.93 7.16 -27.49
CA LEU A 478 3.56 6.14 -28.33
C LEU A 478 2.85 6.07 -29.68
N MET A 479 3.52 6.48 -30.75
CA MET A 479 2.91 6.56 -32.09
C MET A 479 3.06 5.27 -32.90
N ARG A 480 4.14 4.52 -32.70
CA ARG A 480 4.46 3.32 -33.49
C ARG A 480 5.28 2.30 -32.70
N VAL A 481 4.94 1.03 -32.89
CA VAL A 481 5.68 -0.16 -32.43
C VAL A 481 6.15 -0.93 -33.66
N GLU A 482 7.41 -1.38 -33.68
CA GLU A 482 7.92 -2.29 -34.69
C GLU A 482 8.64 -3.48 -34.04
N HIS A 483 8.12 -4.69 -34.28
CA HIS A 483 8.70 -5.95 -33.81
C HIS A 483 8.61 -7.01 -34.93
N PRO A 484 9.52 -8.00 -35.02
CA PRO A 484 9.59 -8.89 -36.19
C PRO A 484 8.34 -9.76 -36.45
N GLN A 485 7.43 -9.88 -35.48
CA GLN A 485 6.16 -10.63 -35.61
C GLN A 485 4.91 -9.73 -35.66
N GLU A 486 5.01 -8.45 -35.29
CA GLU A 486 3.89 -7.50 -35.33
C GLU A 486 4.39 -6.05 -35.32
N ALA A 487 3.76 -5.18 -36.12
CA ALA A 487 3.97 -3.75 -36.09
C ALA A 487 2.62 -3.02 -35.94
N GLU A 488 2.63 -1.93 -35.19
CA GLU A 488 1.44 -1.16 -34.81
C GLU A 488 1.66 0.34 -35.06
N LEU A 489 0.61 1.04 -35.47
CA LEU A 489 0.55 2.49 -35.60
C LEU A 489 -0.71 3.03 -34.90
N ARG A 490 -0.53 4.02 -34.02
CA ARG A 490 -1.62 4.71 -33.31
C ARG A 490 -1.88 6.09 -33.89
N ARG A 491 -3.13 6.53 -33.79
CA ARG A 491 -3.55 7.92 -33.99
C ARG A 491 -4.41 8.32 -32.81
N TYR A 492 -4.13 9.51 -32.30
CA TYR A 492 -4.84 10.11 -31.19
C TYR A 492 -5.64 11.33 -31.69
N ASP A 493 -6.75 11.63 -31.03
CA ASP A 493 -7.50 12.87 -31.28
C ASP A 493 -6.87 14.08 -30.55
N ASP A 494 -7.50 15.25 -30.68
CA ASP A 494 -7.02 16.48 -30.04
C ASP A 494 -7.05 16.39 -28.50
N HIS A 495 -7.98 15.62 -27.93
CA HIS A 495 -8.07 15.29 -26.50
C HIS A 495 -7.02 14.24 -26.05
N GLN A 496 -6.13 13.81 -26.95
CA GLN A 496 -5.09 12.79 -26.71
C GLN A 496 -5.61 11.35 -26.54
N ARG A 497 -6.89 11.07 -26.85
CA ARG A 497 -7.54 9.74 -26.74
C ARG A 497 -7.28 8.89 -27.99
N LEU A 498 -7.26 7.56 -27.87
CA LEU A 498 -6.91 6.65 -28.99
C LEU A 498 -8.03 6.60 -30.05
N GLN A 499 -7.97 7.46 -31.06
CA GLN A 499 -8.95 7.49 -32.15
C GLN A 499 -8.87 6.28 -33.09
N GLN A 500 -7.65 5.80 -33.41
CA GLN A 500 -7.47 4.71 -34.39
C GLN A 500 -6.19 3.91 -34.15
N ARG A 501 -6.30 2.58 -34.24
CA ARG A 501 -5.18 1.62 -34.19
C ARG A 501 -5.07 0.87 -35.51
N ARG A 502 -3.85 0.73 -36.04
CA ARG A 502 -3.56 -0.05 -37.27
C ARG A 502 -2.48 -1.08 -36.99
N VAL A 503 -2.73 -2.34 -37.34
CA VAL A 503 -1.84 -3.47 -37.06
C VAL A 503 -1.44 -4.19 -38.35
N LYS A 504 -0.18 -4.64 -38.41
CA LYS A 504 0.40 -5.44 -39.51
C LYS A 504 1.26 -6.57 -38.96
N ARG A 505 0.99 -7.80 -39.39
CA ARG A 505 1.82 -9.00 -39.14
C ARG A 505 2.40 -9.50 -40.48
N PRO A 506 3.65 -9.99 -40.52
CA PRO A 506 4.20 -10.61 -41.73
C PRO A 506 3.53 -11.96 -42.02
N ALA A 507 3.73 -12.48 -43.24
CA ALA A 507 3.38 -13.87 -43.54
C ALA A 507 4.37 -14.83 -42.86
N THR A 508 3.93 -16.06 -42.61
CA THR A 508 4.71 -17.11 -41.94
C THR A 508 4.67 -18.41 -42.75
N ALA A 509 5.37 -19.46 -42.32
CA ALA A 509 5.26 -20.79 -42.93
C ALA A 509 3.85 -21.43 -42.77
N HIS A 510 3.00 -20.88 -41.89
CA HIS A 510 1.72 -21.47 -41.49
C HIS A 510 0.51 -20.52 -41.67
N SER A 511 0.74 -19.24 -42.00
CA SER A 511 -0.30 -18.22 -42.16
C SER A 511 0.07 -17.09 -43.12
N ALA A 512 -0.94 -16.46 -43.74
CA ALA A 512 -0.77 -15.29 -44.59
C ALA A 512 -0.47 -14.01 -43.78
N ALA A 513 -0.04 -12.94 -44.45
CA ALA A 513 0.20 -11.65 -43.82
C ALA A 513 -1.13 -10.99 -43.39
N ILE A 514 -1.24 -10.61 -42.12
CA ILE A 514 -2.45 -9.96 -41.56
C ILE A 514 -2.26 -8.45 -41.56
N ARG A 515 -3.31 -7.70 -41.93
CA ARG A 515 -3.41 -6.25 -41.74
C ARG A 515 -4.84 -5.92 -41.29
N TYR A 516 -4.99 -5.03 -40.33
CA TYR A 516 -6.31 -4.51 -39.95
C TYR A 516 -6.23 -3.09 -39.40
N THR A 517 -7.39 -2.46 -39.25
CA THR A 517 -7.58 -1.15 -38.62
C THR A 517 -8.88 -1.16 -37.84
N GLU A 518 -8.87 -0.51 -36.70
CA GLU A 518 -10.03 -0.30 -35.82
C GLU A 518 -10.01 1.13 -35.30
N SER A 519 -11.19 1.68 -34.99
CA SER A 519 -11.34 3.05 -34.49
C SER A 519 -12.38 3.14 -33.38
N PHE A 520 -12.25 4.20 -32.59
CA PHE A 520 -12.98 4.38 -31.33
C PHE A 520 -13.60 5.78 -31.32
N ASP A 521 -14.92 5.83 -31.14
CA ASP A 521 -15.67 7.07 -30.96
C ASP A 521 -15.98 7.25 -29.47
N TYR A 522 -15.76 8.45 -28.95
CA TYR A 522 -15.96 8.81 -27.55
C TYR A 522 -16.99 9.95 -27.41
N ASP A 523 -17.71 10.01 -26.30
CA ASP A 523 -18.58 11.15 -25.98
C ASP A 523 -17.80 12.36 -25.44
N THR A 524 -18.53 13.38 -24.99
CA THR A 524 -17.97 14.61 -24.39
C THR A 524 -17.55 14.46 -22.93
N ALA A 525 -17.70 13.26 -22.35
CA ALA A 525 -17.20 12.87 -21.03
C ALA A 525 -16.11 11.79 -21.17
N ASP A 526 -15.46 11.73 -22.33
CA ASP A 526 -14.35 10.83 -22.68
C ASP A 526 -14.67 9.31 -22.63
N ARG A 527 -15.96 8.93 -22.60
CA ARG A 527 -16.40 7.52 -22.56
C ARG A 527 -16.56 6.94 -23.96
N LEU A 528 -16.06 5.72 -24.17
CA LEU A 528 -16.19 4.97 -25.43
C LEU A 528 -17.66 4.71 -25.74
N VAL A 529 -18.20 5.26 -26.84
CA VAL A 529 -19.57 5.00 -27.31
C VAL A 529 -19.63 4.05 -28.49
N ARG A 530 -18.56 3.92 -29.28
CA ARG A 530 -18.49 2.99 -30.41
C ARG A 530 -17.08 2.48 -30.68
N HIS A 531 -16.94 1.17 -30.86
CA HIS A 531 -15.74 0.49 -31.37
C HIS A 531 -16.03 -0.10 -32.74
N HIS A 532 -15.36 0.42 -33.78
CA HIS A 532 -15.51 -0.03 -35.16
C HIS A 532 -14.63 -1.25 -35.42
N LEU A 533 -15.23 -2.38 -35.80
CA LEU A 533 -14.57 -3.67 -35.80
C LEU A 533 -13.79 -3.94 -37.11
N PRO A 534 -12.61 -4.57 -37.05
CA PRO A 534 -11.79 -4.88 -38.23
C PRO A 534 -12.42 -5.92 -39.18
N GLU A 535 -13.35 -6.74 -38.70
CA GLU A 535 -14.19 -7.62 -39.52
C GLU A 535 -15.44 -6.93 -40.12
N GLY A 536 -15.67 -5.66 -39.75
CA GLY A 536 -16.86 -4.89 -40.11
C GLY A 536 -17.95 -4.92 -39.03
N GLY A 537 -18.84 -3.92 -39.07
CA GLY A 537 -19.79 -3.66 -37.99
C GLY A 537 -19.12 -2.90 -36.83
N SER A 538 -19.84 -2.77 -35.72
CA SER A 538 -19.32 -2.06 -34.54
C SER A 538 -19.97 -2.54 -33.24
N LEU A 539 -19.24 -2.52 -32.14
CA LEU A 539 -19.82 -2.56 -30.81
C LEU A 539 -20.24 -1.15 -30.41
N GLY A 540 -21.49 -0.98 -29.98
CA GLY A 540 -22.04 0.26 -29.43
C GLY A 540 -22.24 0.11 -27.92
N TYR A 541 -21.90 1.16 -27.17
CA TYR A 541 -21.94 1.20 -25.71
C TYR A 541 -22.82 2.35 -25.25
N GLU A 542 -23.78 2.05 -24.37
CA GLU A 542 -24.68 3.07 -23.80
C GLU A 542 -24.41 3.21 -22.30
N TRP A 543 -24.22 4.44 -21.85
CA TRP A 543 -23.81 4.77 -20.49
C TRP A 543 -24.88 5.59 -19.78
N HIS A 544 -25.15 5.27 -18.53
CA HIS A 544 -25.96 6.13 -17.66
C HIS A 544 -25.18 7.41 -17.29
N ALA A 545 -25.87 8.42 -16.74
CA ALA A 545 -25.22 9.66 -16.31
C ALA A 545 -24.21 9.44 -15.16
N ASP A 546 -24.41 8.40 -14.34
CA ASP A 546 -23.50 7.99 -13.26
C ASP A 546 -22.43 6.98 -13.70
N GLY A 547 -21.87 7.14 -14.90
CA GLY A 547 -20.73 6.35 -15.40
C GLY A 547 -20.98 4.86 -15.69
N ARG A 548 -22.09 4.27 -15.23
CA ARG A 548 -22.38 2.84 -15.43
C ARG A 548 -22.72 2.49 -16.89
N LEU A 549 -22.15 1.39 -17.37
CA LEU A 549 -22.56 0.72 -18.60
C LEU A 549 -23.99 0.18 -18.45
N THR A 550 -24.88 0.56 -19.35
CA THR A 550 -26.29 0.11 -19.37
C THR A 550 -26.50 -0.98 -20.40
N ASN A 551 -26.11 -0.75 -21.65
CA ASN A 551 -26.29 -1.69 -22.75
C ASN A 551 -24.99 -1.88 -23.54
N ILE A 552 -24.81 -3.09 -24.09
CA ILE A 552 -23.88 -3.37 -25.19
C ILE A 552 -24.71 -3.85 -26.37
N HIS A 553 -24.53 -3.18 -27.51
CA HIS A 553 -25.14 -3.54 -28.79
C HIS A 553 -24.07 -3.99 -29.77
N TRP A 554 -24.31 -5.08 -30.49
CA TRP A 554 -23.55 -5.40 -31.69
C TRP A 554 -24.33 -4.91 -32.90
N HIS A 555 -23.77 -3.95 -33.63
CA HIS A 555 -24.24 -3.61 -34.97
C HIS A 555 -23.56 -4.53 -35.97
N ASP A 556 -24.35 -5.36 -36.65
CA ASP A 556 -23.84 -6.23 -37.70
C ASP A 556 -23.42 -5.44 -38.95
N VAL A 557 -22.87 -6.15 -39.93
CA VAL A 557 -22.27 -5.55 -41.11
C VAL A 557 -23.30 -5.06 -42.16
N GLY A 558 -24.60 -5.24 -41.89
CA GLY A 558 -25.72 -4.56 -42.57
C GLY A 558 -26.28 -3.39 -41.76
N GLY A 559 -25.68 -3.04 -40.62
CA GLY A 559 -26.10 -1.97 -39.72
C GLY A 559 -27.21 -2.35 -38.73
N LYS A 560 -27.71 -3.59 -38.77
CA LYS A 560 -28.77 -4.05 -37.86
C LYS A 560 -28.18 -4.21 -36.45
N SER A 561 -28.84 -3.63 -35.45
CA SER A 561 -28.47 -3.79 -34.05
C SER A 561 -29.00 -5.10 -33.46
N HIS A 562 -28.17 -5.76 -32.66
CA HIS A 562 -28.48 -6.92 -31.84
C HIS A 562 -28.05 -6.63 -30.40
N VAL A 563 -28.97 -6.70 -29.45
CA VAL A 563 -28.66 -6.50 -28.02
C VAL A 563 -27.80 -7.66 -27.53
N VAL A 564 -26.64 -7.38 -26.96
CA VAL A 564 -25.81 -8.38 -26.27
C VAL A 564 -26.27 -8.50 -24.82
N ILE A 565 -26.25 -7.37 -24.11
CA ILE A 565 -26.76 -7.19 -22.75
C ILE A 565 -27.46 -5.84 -22.61
N ALA A 566 -28.44 -5.80 -21.69
CA ALA A 566 -29.03 -4.60 -21.12
C ALA A 566 -29.14 -4.76 -19.59
N THR A 567 -29.01 -3.67 -18.83
CA THR A 567 -29.15 -3.70 -17.36
C THR A 567 -30.58 -4.00 -16.92
N ASN A 568 -30.75 -4.88 -15.93
CA ASN A 568 -32.05 -5.05 -15.28
C ASN A 568 -32.39 -3.83 -14.40
N ALA A 569 -33.51 -3.16 -14.67
CA ALA A 569 -34.01 -2.11 -13.79
C ALA A 569 -34.22 -2.64 -12.35
N GLY A 570 -33.60 -1.97 -11.37
CA GLY A 570 -33.70 -2.31 -9.94
C GLY A 570 -33.00 -3.61 -9.50
N LYS A 571 -32.28 -4.34 -10.36
CA LYS A 571 -31.64 -5.63 -10.00
C LYS A 571 -30.20 -5.74 -10.51
N ALA A 572 -29.32 -6.33 -9.70
CA ALA A 572 -27.94 -6.61 -10.11
C ALA A 572 -27.91 -7.76 -11.14
N GLY A 573 -27.17 -7.56 -12.24
CA GLY A 573 -27.08 -8.51 -13.35
C GLY A 573 -27.78 -8.03 -14.64
N TYR A 574 -27.63 -8.80 -15.72
CA TYR A 574 -28.03 -8.42 -17.08
C TYR A 574 -29.26 -9.18 -17.60
N GLN A 575 -30.03 -8.54 -18.47
CA GLN A 575 -30.90 -9.21 -19.42
C GLN A 575 -30.12 -9.37 -20.73
N TYR A 576 -29.99 -10.60 -21.21
CA TYR A 576 -29.32 -10.92 -22.46
C TYR A 576 -30.29 -10.79 -23.65
N GLY A 577 -29.74 -10.64 -24.86
CA GLY A 577 -30.53 -10.54 -26.10
C GLY A 577 -31.47 -11.72 -26.40
N ASN A 578 -31.26 -12.88 -25.76
CA ASN A 578 -32.15 -14.05 -25.83
C ASN A 578 -33.22 -14.10 -24.72
N ALA A 579 -33.47 -12.97 -24.04
CA ALA A 579 -34.40 -12.81 -22.92
C ALA A 579 -34.13 -13.68 -21.67
N LEU A 580 -32.97 -14.35 -21.58
CA LEU A 580 -32.50 -14.89 -20.31
C LEU A 580 -32.02 -13.75 -19.40
N ARG A 581 -32.32 -13.87 -18.11
CA ARG A 581 -32.04 -12.85 -17.10
C ARG A 581 -31.10 -13.40 -16.04
N LEU A 582 -29.87 -12.89 -16.00
CA LEU A 582 -28.94 -13.13 -14.90
C LEU A 582 -29.26 -12.17 -13.76
N VAL A 583 -29.43 -12.72 -12.56
CA VAL A 583 -29.63 -11.97 -11.31
C VAL A 583 -28.55 -12.40 -10.32
N THR A 584 -27.80 -11.45 -9.77
CA THR A 584 -26.96 -11.74 -8.60
C THR A 584 -27.83 -11.73 -7.35
N LEU A 585 -27.81 -12.88 -6.66
CA LEU A 585 -28.35 -13.07 -5.32
C LEU A 585 -27.21 -13.11 -4.27
N LEU A 586 -27.64 -13.13 -3.02
CA LEU A 586 -27.09 -12.26 -2.00
C LEU A 586 -26.93 -13.05 -0.68
N ASP A 587 -25.79 -12.96 0.04
CA ASP A 587 -25.52 -13.76 1.27
C ASP A 587 -26.17 -13.24 2.58
N ARG A 588 -25.38 -12.93 3.63
CA ARG A 588 -25.82 -12.26 4.88
C ARG A 588 -24.83 -11.21 5.42
N ASP A 589 -23.64 -11.05 4.83
CA ASP A 589 -22.56 -10.16 5.27
C ASP A 589 -22.19 -9.08 4.22
N GLY A 590 -23.05 -8.87 3.22
CA GLY A 590 -22.88 -7.87 2.16
C GLY A 590 -22.34 -8.36 0.82
N ARG A 591 -21.99 -9.64 0.72
CA ARG A 591 -21.25 -10.18 -0.43
C ARG A 591 -22.14 -10.93 -1.43
N ALA A 592 -21.70 -10.87 -2.69
CA ALA A 592 -22.23 -11.67 -3.78
C ALA A 592 -22.15 -13.17 -3.46
N GLY A 593 -23.29 -13.76 -3.05
CA GLY A 593 -23.36 -15.13 -2.54
C GLY A 593 -23.91 -16.14 -3.52
N GLN A 594 -24.65 -15.70 -4.54
CA GLN A 594 -25.31 -16.58 -5.51
C GLN A 594 -25.50 -15.90 -6.87
N LEU A 595 -25.41 -16.63 -7.97
CA LEU A 595 -25.91 -16.19 -9.28
C LEU A 595 -27.06 -17.09 -9.70
N ARG A 596 -28.08 -16.50 -10.34
CA ARG A 596 -29.19 -17.24 -10.95
C ARG A 596 -29.45 -16.73 -12.37
N LEU A 597 -29.33 -17.60 -13.35
CA LEU A 597 -29.81 -17.36 -14.71
C LEU A 597 -31.24 -17.89 -14.84
N LEU A 598 -32.17 -17.01 -15.21
CA LEU A 598 -33.61 -17.28 -15.21
C LEU A 598 -34.20 -17.25 -16.63
N ARG A 599 -35.11 -18.19 -16.91
CA ARG A 599 -36.04 -18.18 -18.04
C ARG A 599 -37.43 -17.87 -17.47
N GLY A 600 -37.84 -16.60 -17.56
CA GLY A 600 -38.90 -16.07 -16.70
C GLY A 600 -38.43 -16.06 -15.24
N ASP A 601 -39.06 -16.88 -14.39
CA ASP A 601 -38.65 -17.10 -13.00
C ASP A 601 -38.06 -18.50 -12.73
N GLN A 602 -38.04 -19.38 -13.74
CA GLN A 602 -37.46 -20.72 -13.63
C GLN A 602 -35.92 -20.66 -13.75
N PRO A 603 -35.16 -21.31 -12.85
CA PRO A 603 -33.70 -21.32 -12.90
C PRO A 603 -33.16 -22.26 -13.99
N VAL A 604 -32.45 -21.69 -14.97
CA VAL A 604 -31.67 -22.44 -15.97
C VAL A 604 -30.33 -22.86 -15.39
N TRP A 605 -29.69 -21.99 -14.60
CA TRP A 605 -28.42 -22.25 -13.92
C TRP A 605 -28.34 -21.47 -12.61
N THR A 606 -27.72 -22.08 -11.61
CA THR A 606 -27.41 -21.45 -10.32
C THR A 606 -26.02 -21.83 -9.84
N THR A 607 -25.29 -20.87 -9.26
CA THR A 607 -24.09 -21.13 -8.46
C THR A 607 -24.16 -20.35 -7.15
N SER A 608 -23.62 -20.87 -6.06
CA SER A 608 -23.54 -20.17 -4.76
C SER A 608 -22.27 -20.52 -3.99
N THR A 609 -21.83 -19.61 -3.12
CA THR A 609 -20.60 -19.73 -2.33
C THR A 609 -20.87 -19.51 -0.84
N GLN A 610 -20.01 -20.07 0.01
CA GLN A 610 -19.99 -19.82 1.46
C GLN A 610 -18.54 -19.66 1.92
N TYR A 611 -18.31 -18.79 2.89
CA TYR A 611 -16.96 -18.46 3.39
C TYR A 611 -16.77 -18.94 4.84
N ASP A 612 -15.53 -19.28 5.20
CA ASP A 612 -15.17 -19.63 6.58
C ASP A 612 -15.08 -18.39 7.47
N GLY A 613 -14.96 -18.60 8.78
CA GLY A 613 -14.76 -17.50 9.74
C GLY A 613 -13.46 -16.70 9.53
N GLN A 614 -12.62 -17.04 8.55
CA GLN A 614 -11.47 -16.24 8.13
C GLN A 614 -11.65 -15.55 6.76
N GLY A 615 -12.85 -15.60 6.17
CA GLY A 615 -13.19 -14.99 4.89
C GLY A 615 -12.71 -15.78 3.67
N ARG A 616 -12.25 -17.03 3.85
CA ARG A 616 -11.77 -17.93 2.78
C ARG A 616 -12.92 -18.78 2.26
N LEU A 617 -12.88 -19.21 0.99
CA LEU A 617 -13.96 -20.00 0.40
C LEU A 617 -14.07 -21.36 1.11
N ALA A 618 -15.22 -21.66 1.72
CA ALA A 618 -15.45 -22.90 2.47
C ALA A 618 -16.27 -23.91 1.66
N LEU A 619 -17.28 -23.44 0.93
CA LEU A 619 -18.14 -24.24 0.05
C LEU A 619 -18.43 -23.48 -1.25
N GLU A 620 -18.56 -24.23 -2.34
CA GLU A 620 -19.17 -23.80 -3.62
C GLU A 620 -20.23 -24.84 -4.01
N HIS A 621 -21.43 -24.40 -4.40
CA HIS A 621 -22.49 -25.24 -4.96
C HIS A 621 -22.86 -24.78 -6.37
N HIS A 622 -23.06 -25.71 -7.30
CA HIS A 622 -23.26 -25.45 -8.71
C HIS A 622 -24.31 -26.40 -9.30
N ALA A 623 -25.39 -25.86 -9.88
CA ALA A 623 -26.50 -26.65 -10.41
C ALA A 623 -27.09 -26.11 -11.73
N VAL A 624 -27.55 -27.03 -12.58
CA VAL A 624 -28.24 -26.79 -13.86
C VAL A 624 -29.41 -27.79 -13.96
N PRO A 625 -30.64 -27.39 -13.58
CA PRO A 625 -31.79 -28.31 -13.52
C PRO A 625 -32.13 -28.96 -14.86
N ASP A 626 -32.16 -28.17 -15.96
CA ASP A 626 -32.42 -28.65 -17.33
C ASP A 626 -31.41 -29.73 -17.79
N ALA A 627 -30.23 -29.81 -17.15
CA ALA A 627 -29.16 -30.77 -17.46
C ALA A 627 -28.95 -31.87 -16.40
N LYS A 628 -29.79 -31.92 -15.35
CA LYS A 628 -29.63 -32.79 -14.17
C LYS A 628 -28.23 -32.73 -13.52
N HIS A 629 -27.62 -31.55 -13.51
CA HIS A 629 -26.31 -31.36 -12.87
C HIS A 629 -26.47 -30.68 -11.52
N ASP A 630 -25.91 -31.28 -10.47
CA ASP A 630 -25.77 -30.69 -9.13
C ASP A 630 -24.47 -31.19 -8.48
N GLU A 631 -23.56 -30.27 -8.15
CA GLU A 631 -22.30 -30.57 -7.49
C GLU A 631 -21.95 -29.55 -6.39
N THR A 632 -21.29 -30.03 -5.35
CA THR A 632 -20.75 -29.23 -4.25
C THR A 632 -19.25 -29.48 -4.10
N TRP A 633 -18.46 -28.42 -3.96
CA TRP A 633 -17.08 -28.46 -3.49
C TRP A 633 -17.00 -27.92 -2.07
N SER A 634 -16.23 -28.58 -1.20
CA SER A 634 -15.81 -28.06 0.11
C SER A 634 -14.29 -27.90 0.16
N TYR A 635 -13.78 -26.94 0.94
CA TYR A 635 -12.37 -26.57 0.97
C TYR A 635 -11.81 -26.45 2.40
N GLY A 636 -10.50 -26.64 2.56
CA GLY A 636 -9.78 -26.52 3.82
C GLY A 636 -8.31 -26.13 3.62
N TYR A 637 -7.73 -25.42 4.58
CA TYR A 637 -6.54 -24.60 4.39
C TYR A 637 -5.43 -24.89 5.42
N ASP A 638 -4.17 -24.58 5.06
CA ASP A 638 -3.02 -24.69 5.98
C ASP A 638 -2.88 -23.47 6.93
N THR A 639 -1.84 -23.48 7.76
CA THR A 639 -1.53 -22.41 8.72
C THR A 639 -1.00 -21.12 8.09
N GLN A 640 -0.63 -21.14 6.80
CA GLN A 640 -0.25 -19.95 6.03
C GLN A 640 -1.42 -19.40 5.21
N GLY A 641 -2.53 -20.15 5.12
CA GLY A 641 -3.77 -19.73 4.45
C GLY A 641 -4.01 -20.40 3.09
N ARG A 642 -3.08 -21.25 2.63
CA ARG A 642 -3.09 -21.88 1.30
C ARG A 642 -4.01 -23.10 1.26
N LEU A 643 -4.61 -23.39 0.10
CA LEU A 643 -5.55 -24.52 -0.03
C LEU A 643 -4.84 -25.85 0.21
N ALA A 644 -5.24 -26.59 1.25
CA ALA A 644 -4.62 -27.86 1.67
C ALA A 644 -5.48 -29.08 1.34
N VAL A 645 -6.80 -28.93 1.28
CA VAL A 645 -7.74 -29.98 0.87
C VAL A 645 -8.95 -29.38 0.16
N ALA A 646 -9.46 -30.06 -0.85
CA ALA A 646 -10.75 -29.77 -1.47
C ALA A 646 -11.49 -31.08 -1.78
N THR A 647 -12.79 -31.18 -1.51
CA THR A 647 -13.58 -32.40 -1.72
C THR A 647 -14.79 -32.12 -2.58
N ARG A 648 -15.04 -32.94 -3.61
CA ARG A 648 -16.26 -32.87 -4.42
C ARG A 648 -17.30 -33.89 -3.96
N THR A 649 -18.55 -33.46 -3.90
CA THR A 649 -19.75 -34.28 -3.72
C THR A 649 -20.71 -34.00 -4.88
N ARG A 650 -21.45 -35.02 -5.33
CA ARG A 650 -22.55 -34.88 -6.30
C ARG A 650 -23.86 -35.40 -5.73
N GLN A 651 -24.97 -34.91 -6.29
CA GLN A 651 -26.32 -35.36 -5.96
C GLN A 651 -26.94 -36.06 -7.16
N ASP A 652 -26.68 -37.37 -7.25
CA ASP A 652 -27.29 -38.27 -8.23
C ASP A 652 -28.65 -38.79 -7.73
N ASP A 653 -29.62 -38.96 -8.64
CA ASP A 653 -30.97 -39.48 -8.36
C ASP A 653 -31.01 -40.93 -7.82
N ASN A 654 -29.86 -41.62 -7.76
CA ASN A 654 -29.77 -43.06 -7.48
C ASN A 654 -28.66 -43.34 -6.45
N GLU A 655 -29.04 -43.56 -5.18
CA GLU A 655 -28.09 -43.74 -4.07
C GLU A 655 -27.12 -44.91 -4.26
N ALA A 656 -27.52 -45.95 -5.01
CA ALA A 656 -26.68 -47.12 -5.29
C ALA A 656 -25.56 -46.85 -6.32
N ALA A 657 -25.58 -45.69 -6.99
CA ALA A 657 -24.60 -45.27 -8.00
C ALA A 657 -23.74 -44.07 -7.55
N ARG A 658 -23.89 -43.62 -6.30
CA ARG A 658 -23.29 -42.39 -5.79
C ARG A 658 -21.79 -42.57 -5.51
N ASP A 659 -20.95 -41.90 -6.30
CA ASP A 659 -19.49 -41.90 -6.11
C ASP A 659 -19.12 -41.45 -4.68
N PRO A 660 -18.16 -42.10 -4.00
CA PRO A 660 -17.69 -41.67 -2.69
C PRO A 660 -17.01 -40.28 -2.80
N PRO A 661 -17.10 -39.42 -1.76
CA PRO A 661 -16.50 -38.08 -1.81
C PRO A 661 -15.01 -38.14 -2.15
N GLU A 662 -14.58 -37.33 -3.11
CA GLU A 662 -13.22 -37.39 -3.66
C GLU A 662 -12.35 -36.23 -3.14
N PRO A 663 -11.52 -36.45 -2.09
CA PRO A 663 -10.65 -35.40 -1.58
C PRO A 663 -9.37 -35.29 -2.39
N TYR A 664 -9.12 -34.07 -2.87
CA TYR A 664 -7.87 -33.58 -3.43
C TYR A 664 -7.08 -32.93 -2.30
N TRP A 665 -5.96 -33.53 -1.91
CA TRP A 665 -5.04 -32.95 -0.94
C TRP A 665 -3.89 -32.25 -1.67
N TYR A 666 -3.39 -31.16 -1.10
CA TYR A 666 -2.32 -30.33 -1.66
C TYR A 666 -1.27 -30.03 -0.58
N ALA A 667 0.00 -30.01 -0.97
CA ALA A 667 1.12 -29.60 -0.12
C ALA A 667 2.05 -28.70 -0.94
N TRP A 668 2.58 -27.64 -0.31
CA TRP A 668 3.22 -26.52 -1.00
C TRP A 668 4.63 -26.25 -0.47
N HIS A 669 5.52 -25.83 -1.37
CA HIS A 669 6.80 -25.22 -1.03
C HIS A 669 6.61 -23.74 -0.64
N SER A 670 7.63 -23.11 -0.08
CA SER A 670 7.61 -21.68 0.28
C SER A 670 7.65 -20.75 -0.93
N ASP A 671 8.07 -21.25 -2.11
CA ASP A 671 8.05 -20.51 -3.38
C ASP A 671 6.69 -20.49 -4.09
N GLY A 672 5.64 -21.00 -3.44
CA GLY A 672 4.28 -21.08 -3.98
C GLY A 672 4.04 -22.27 -4.92
N SER A 673 5.07 -23.07 -5.22
CA SER A 673 4.91 -24.27 -6.04
C SER A 673 4.37 -25.45 -5.24
N LEU A 674 3.43 -26.19 -5.82
CA LEU A 674 2.94 -27.46 -5.28
C LEU A 674 4.08 -28.51 -5.16
N ALA A 675 4.34 -28.96 -3.94
CA ALA A 675 5.29 -30.02 -3.63
C ALA A 675 4.72 -31.43 -3.92
N ALA A 676 3.43 -31.63 -3.67
CA ALA A 676 2.69 -32.84 -3.97
C ALA A 676 1.17 -32.59 -3.97
N LYS A 677 0.42 -33.41 -4.70
CA LYS A 677 -1.04 -33.59 -4.51
C LYS A 677 -1.39 -35.05 -4.28
N ARG A 678 -2.52 -35.32 -3.62
CA ARG A 678 -3.08 -36.67 -3.46
C ARG A 678 -4.54 -36.70 -3.87
N VAL A 679 -4.89 -37.60 -4.79
CA VAL A 679 -6.24 -37.75 -5.36
C VAL A 679 -6.54 -39.25 -5.47
N ARG A 680 -7.76 -39.70 -5.11
CA ARG A 680 -8.15 -41.13 -5.10
C ARG A 680 -7.14 -42.03 -4.36
N GLY A 681 -6.55 -41.51 -3.27
CA GLY A 681 -5.51 -42.19 -2.49
C GLY A 681 -4.09 -42.19 -3.10
N ILE A 682 -3.93 -41.87 -4.38
CA ILE A 682 -2.66 -41.84 -5.12
C ILE A 682 -1.97 -40.48 -4.90
N SER A 683 -0.70 -40.50 -4.48
CA SER A 683 0.13 -39.30 -4.32
C SER A 683 0.96 -39.04 -5.58
N MET A 684 0.92 -37.80 -6.08
CA MET A 684 1.59 -37.35 -7.30
C MET A 684 2.44 -36.10 -7.01
N LYS A 685 3.52 -35.90 -7.79
CA LYS A 685 4.38 -34.71 -7.71
C LYS A 685 4.61 -34.13 -9.12
N PRO A 686 4.70 -32.80 -9.28
CA PRO A 686 5.02 -32.21 -10.58
C PRO A 686 6.45 -32.58 -11.00
N ALA A 687 6.58 -33.23 -12.16
CA ALA A 687 7.87 -33.67 -12.72
C ALA A 687 8.51 -32.58 -13.60
N ILE A 688 8.67 -31.37 -13.05
CA ILE A 688 9.25 -30.21 -13.74
C ILE A 688 10.76 -30.16 -13.52
N LYS A 689 11.53 -29.96 -14.60
CA LYS A 689 12.96 -29.62 -14.55
C LYS A 689 13.15 -28.18 -15.02
N ARG A 690 14.14 -27.48 -14.44
CA ARG A 690 14.44 -26.08 -14.69
C ARG A 690 15.91 -25.89 -15.11
N ASP A 691 16.22 -24.81 -15.80
CA ASP A 691 17.58 -24.32 -16.00
C ASP A 691 18.07 -23.51 -14.79
N VAL A 692 19.31 -23.03 -14.83
CA VAL A 692 19.93 -22.25 -13.74
C VAL A 692 19.30 -20.87 -13.52
N SER A 693 18.46 -20.39 -14.44
CA SER A 693 17.65 -19.17 -14.30
C SER A 693 16.20 -19.45 -13.87
N GLY A 694 15.90 -20.70 -13.54
CA GLY A 694 14.56 -21.16 -13.16
C GLY A 694 13.61 -21.41 -14.32
N LEU A 695 14.01 -21.20 -15.59
CA LEU A 695 13.11 -21.47 -16.72
C LEU A 695 12.88 -22.99 -16.89
N PRO A 696 11.65 -23.42 -17.19
CA PRO A 696 11.28 -24.84 -17.30
C PRO A 696 11.84 -25.45 -18.60
N THR A 697 12.61 -26.53 -18.48
CA THR A 697 13.23 -27.23 -19.63
C THR A 697 12.49 -28.50 -20.04
N SER A 698 11.85 -29.18 -19.09
CA SER A 698 10.97 -30.33 -19.35
C SER A 698 9.90 -30.48 -18.28
N ILE A 699 8.74 -31.03 -18.67
CA ILE A 699 7.71 -31.50 -17.74
C ILE A 699 7.22 -32.90 -18.15
N GLY A 700 7.50 -33.90 -17.31
CA GLY A 700 7.25 -35.31 -17.64
C GLY A 700 8.01 -35.75 -18.90
N SER A 701 7.30 -36.18 -19.93
CA SER A 701 7.80 -36.55 -21.27
C SER A 701 8.15 -35.36 -22.16
N ARG A 702 7.63 -34.16 -21.86
CA ARG A 702 7.63 -33.02 -22.78
C ARG A 702 8.85 -32.14 -22.59
N THR A 703 9.43 -31.69 -23.70
CA THR A 703 10.52 -30.70 -23.71
C THR A 703 9.99 -29.33 -24.12
N LEU A 704 10.54 -28.27 -23.53
CA LEU A 704 10.12 -26.89 -23.75
C LEU A 704 11.29 -26.07 -24.30
N ARG A 705 10.99 -25.08 -25.16
CA ARG A 705 11.95 -24.09 -25.63
C ARG A 705 11.40 -22.68 -25.43
N PHE A 706 12.21 -21.82 -24.84
CA PHE A 706 11.89 -20.42 -24.57
C PHE A 706 12.60 -19.50 -25.57
N GLY A 707 11.97 -18.37 -25.87
CA GLY A 707 12.50 -17.35 -26.77
C GLY A 707 13.57 -16.48 -26.14
N ALA A 708 14.17 -15.60 -26.95
CA ALA A 708 15.00 -14.50 -26.44
C ALA A 708 14.22 -13.58 -25.47
N ASN A 709 12.90 -13.45 -25.67
CA ASN A 709 11.96 -12.76 -24.81
C ASN A 709 11.51 -13.56 -23.57
N ARG A 710 12.15 -14.69 -23.27
CA ARG A 710 11.86 -15.59 -22.13
C ARG A 710 10.39 -16.01 -21.98
N ARG A 711 9.59 -15.94 -23.06
CA ARG A 711 8.26 -16.59 -23.20
C ARG A 711 8.42 -17.95 -23.87
N LEU A 712 7.49 -18.86 -23.57
CA LEU A 712 7.46 -20.21 -24.15
C LEU A 712 7.24 -20.13 -25.68
N GLN A 713 8.17 -20.62 -26.50
CA GLN A 713 8.04 -20.59 -27.97
C GLN A 713 7.62 -21.94 -28.57
N GLN A 714 7.95 -23.06 -27.92
CA GLN A 714 7.69 -24.39 -28.48
C GLN A 714 7.60 -25.47 -27.38
N VAL A 715 6.69 -26.42 -27.56
CA VAL A 715 6.57 -27.65 -26.74
C VAL A 715 6.63 -28.87 -27.65
N ASN A 716 7.43 -29.87 -27.27
CA ASN A 716 7.56 -31.13 -28.00
C ASN A 716 7.23 -32.34 -27.11
N GLU A 717 6.61 -33.35 -27.72
CA GLU A 717 6.38 -34.69 -27.17
C GLU A 717 7.31 -35.66 -27.93
N GLY A 718 8.43 -36.04 -27.30
CA GLY A 718 9.54 -36.66 -28.03
C GLY A 718 10.11 -35.73 -29.11
N ASN A 719 10.20 -36.21 -30.35
CA ASN A 719 10.61 -35.42 -31.52
C ASN A 719 9.44 -34.66 -32.19
N THR A 720 8.20 -34.89 -31.75
CA THR A 720 7.00 -34.29 -32.36
C THR A 720 6.74 -32.93 -31.74
N VAL A 721 6.67 -31.89 -32.58
CA VAL A 721 6.23 -30.56 -32.16
C VAL A 721 4.71 -30.60 -31.94
N ILE A 722 4.27 -30.40 -30.69
CA ILE A 722 2.83 -30.37 -30.36
C ILE A 722 2.28 -28.95 -30.31
N ALA A 723 3.13 -27.96 -29.98
CA ALA A 723 2.77 -26.55 -30.03
C ALA A 723 3.96 -25.64 -30.38
N GLN A 724 3.69 -24.59 -31.15
CA GLN A 724 4.56 -23.45 -31.40
C GLN A 724 3.78 -22.16 -31.20
N TYR A 725 4.45 -21.11 -30.69
CA TYR A 725 3.83 -19.85 -30.33
C TYR A 725 4.59 -18.64 -30.87
N GLN A 726 3.85 -17.63 -31.31
CA GLN A 726 4.38 -16.32 -31.71
C GLN A 726 3.88 -15.27 -30.74
N HIS A 727 4.77 -14.35 -30.38
CA HIS A 727 4.54 -13.32 -29.39
C HIS A 727 4.79 -11.94 -29.99
N ASN A 728 3.99 -10.93 -29.61
CA ASN A 728 4.29 -9.55 -30.01
C ASN A 728 5.32 -8.88 -29.08
N ALA A 729 5.60 -7.60 -29.32
CA ALA A 729 6.69 -6.84 -28.71
C ALA A 729 6.68 -6.77 -27.17
N TYR A 730 5.55 -7.08 -26.53
CA TYR A 730 5.35 -7.05 -25.08
C TYR A 730 4.58 -8.32 -24.62
N GLY A 731 4.83 -9.46 -25.28
CA GLY A 731 4.57 -10.78 -24.72
C GLY A 731 3.20 -11.43 -24.94
N HIS A 732 2.26 -10.79 -25.64
CA HIS A 732 0.98 -11.40 -26.03
C HIS A 732 1.16 -12.53 -27.04
N ARG A 733 0.48 -13.66 -26.84
CA ARG A 733 0.50 -14.84 -27.73
C ARG A 733 -0.35 -14.63 -28.98
N ILE A 734 0.16 -13.83 -29.93
CA ILE A 734 -0.56 -13.44 -31.16
C ILE A 734 -0.79 -14.57 -32.18
N ALA A 735 -0.10 -15.72 -32.04
CA ALA A 735 -0.40 -16.92 -32.82
C ALA A 735 -0.02 -18.22 -32.09
N SER A 736 -0.74 -19.29 -32.40
CA SER A 736 -0.37 -20.67 -32.09
C SER A 736 -0.38 -21.54 -33.36
N HIS A 737 0.42 -22.60 -33.35
CA HIS A 737 0.42 -23.66 -34.36
C HIS A 737 0.65 -25.02 -33.68
N GLY A 738 -0.09 -26.04 -34.12
CA GLY A 738 0.06 -27.42 -33.67
C GLY A 738 -0.62 -28.41 -34.62
N PRO A 739 -0.70 -29.71 -34.26
CA PRO A 739 -1.29 -30.76 -35.10
C PRO A 739 -2.75 -30.51 -35.53
N THR A 740 -3.49 -29.69 -34.79
CA THR A 740 -4.89 -29.32 -35.07
C THR A 740 -5.03 -28.10 -36.00
N GLY A 741 -3.92 -27.44 -36.39
CA GLY A 741 -3.92 -26.31 -37.31
C GLY A 741 -3.15 -25.08 -36.78
N SER A 742 -3.58 -23.89 -37.18
CA SER A 742 -3.05 -22.61 -36.68
C SER A 742 -4.17 -21.65 -36.32
N GLN A 743 -3.95 -20.86 -35.28
CA GLN A 743 -4.90 -19.88 -34.74
C GLN A 743 -4.15 -18.58 -34.47
N HIS A 744 -4.78 -17.45 -34.80
CA HIS A 744 -4.29 -16.11 -34.48
C HIS A 744 -5.19 -15.45 -33.46
N PHE A 745 -4.59 -14.61 -32.62
CA PHE A 745 -5.28 -13.90 -31.54
C PHE A 745 -5.11 -12.38 -31.72
N LEU A 746 -6.19 -11.63 -31.53
CA LEU A 746 -6.22 -10.17 -31.46
C LEU A 746 -6.43 -9.75 -30.01
N TYR A 747 -5.64 -8.78 -29.56
CA TYR A 747 -5.63 -8.30 -28.18
C TYR A 747 -6.13 -6.86 -28.10
N LEU A 748 -6.92 -6.59 -27.06
CA LEU A 748 -7.48 -5.28 -26.70
C LEU A 748 -7.56 -5.34 -25.16
N ASP A 749 -6.98 -4.36 -24.46
CA ASP A 749 -6.76 -4.33 -23.01
C ASP A 749 -6.03 -5.57 -22.46
N ASN A 750 -5.11 -6.12 -23.26
CA ASN A 750 -4.34 -7.33 -22.96
C ASN A 750 -5.20 -8.60 -22.81
N ARG A 751 -6.48 -8.50 -23.18
CA ARG A 751 -7.47 -9.58 -23.28
C ARG A 751 -7.57 -10.03 -24.74
N VAL A 752 -7.78 -11.33 -24.98
CA VAL A 752 -8.12 -11.82 -26.33
C VAL A 752 -9.55 -11.39 -26.65
N VAL A 753 -9.70 -10.48 -27.61
CA VAL A 753 -11.02 -10.03 -28.10
C VAL A 753 -11.42 -10.67 -29.41
N ALA A 754 -10.50 -11.24 -30.18
CA ALA A 754 -10.87 -12.04 -31.34
C ALA A 754 -9.86 -13.16 -31.66
N GLN A 755 -10.36 -14.20 -32.32
CA GLN A 755 -9.60 -15.32 -32.84
C GLN A 755 -9.88 -15.48 -34.34
N LEU A 756 -8.88 -15.89 -35.12
CA LEU A 756 -9.06 -16.26 -36.53
C LEU A 756 -8.20 -17.46 -36.96
N PRO A 757 -8.66 -18.30 -37.91
CA PRO A 757 -7.88 -19.43 -38.43
C PRO A 757 -6.63 -18.96 -39.20
N GLY A 758 -5.54 -19.71 -39.10
CA GLY A 758 -4.30 -19.45 -39.85
C GLY A 758 -4.31 -19.93 -41.30
N HIS A 759 -5.25 -20.79 -41.69
CA HIS A 759 -5.25 -21.49 -42.98
C HIS A 759 -5.82 -20.67 -44.17
N THR A 760 -5.52 -19.38 -44.24
CA THR A 760 -5.88 -18.48 -45.35
C THR A 760 -5.04 -18.69 -46.61
N ARG A 761 -4.85 -19.95 -47.05
CA ARG A 761 -4.18 -20.31 -48.32
C ARG A 761 -4.97 -19.92 -49.58
N GLN A 762 -6.23 -19.50 -49.44
CA GLN A 762 -7.07 -19.02 -50.54
C GLN A 762 -7.79 -17.70 -50.20
N ALA A 763 -7.16 -16.83 -49.40
CA ALA A 763 -7.45 -15.41 -49.53
C ALA A 763 -6.75 -14.91 -50.81
N PRO A 764 -7.46 -14.48 -51.86
CA PRO A 764 -6.82 -13.95 -53.06
C PRO A 764 -6.12 -12.62 -52.75
N ASP A 765 -5.09 -12.27 -53.54
CA ASP A 765 -4.27 -11.05 -53.36
C ASP A 765 -5.08 -9.73 -53.35
N ALA A 766 -6.34 -9.76 -53.80
CA ALA A 766 -7.29 -8.65 -53.72
C ALA A 766 -7.52 -8.11 -52.29
N ALA A 767 -7.34 -8.93 -51.24
CA ALA A 767 -7.53 -8.49 -49.85
C ALA A 767 -6.41 -7.56 -49.32
N ILE A 768 -5.31 -7.37 -50.07
CA ILE A 768 -4.10 -6.66 -49.59
C ILE A 768 -3.74 -5.45 -50.46
N GLY A 769 -4.77 -4.69 -50.85
CA GLY A 769 -4.70 -3.25 -51.10
C GLY A 769 -4.30 -2.80 -52.52
N LYS A 770 -5.27 -2.23 -53.25
CA LYS A 770 -5.04 -1.36 -54.41
C LYS A 770 -6.26 -0.47 -54.72
N THR A 771 -6.31 0.72 -54.12
CA THR A 771 -6.88 2.01 -54.60
C THR A 771 -7.15 2.93 -53.41
N GLU A 772 -6.89 4.23 -53.55
CA GLU A 772 -7.27 5.26 -52.57
C GLU A 772 -8.58 5.96 -52.99
N ALA A 773 -9.52 5.21 -53.58
CA ALA A 773 -10.66 5.76 -54.33
C ALA A 773 -11.91 4.86 -54.40
N ASP A 774 -12.20 4.06 -53.37
CA ASP A 774 -13.58 3.61 -53.08
C ASP A 774 -13.73 3.21 -51.59
N ASP A 775 -14.96 3.22 -51.06
CA ASP A 775 -15.28 3.15 -49.62
C ASP A 775 -15.31 1.73 -49.04
N GLN A 776 -14.38 0.85 -49.46
CA GLN A 776 -14.35 -0.55 -49.05
C GLN A 776 -12.94 -1.04 -48.67
N THR A 777 -12.58 -0.83 -47.41
CA THR A 777 -11.43 -1.53 -46.80
C THR A 777 -11.74 -3.03 -46.69
N PRO A 778 -10.84 -3.94 -47.13
CA PRO A 778 -11.03 -5.38 -46.97
C PRO A 778 -11.19 -5.78 -45.49
N ARG A 779 -12.28 -6.48 -45.19
CA ARG A 779 -12.62 -6.95 -43.83
C ARG A 779 -11.69 -8.10 -43.42
N LEU A 780 -11.28 -8.10 -42.15
CA LEU A 780 -10.52 -9.21 -41.58
C LEU A 780 -11.44 -10.43 -41.36
N PRO A 781 -11.08 -11.64 -41.83
CA PRO A 781 -11.88 -12.85 -41.60
C PRO A 781 -11.69 -13.36 -40.17
N VAL A 782 -12.26 -12.66 -39.20
CA VAL A 782 -12.37 -13.10 -37.80
C VAL A 782 -13.26 -14.33 -37.74
N GLY A 783 -12.83 -15.38 -37.04
CA GLY A 783 -13.66 -16.57 -36.81
C GLY A 783 -14.55 -16.43 -35.58
N ARG A 784 -14.02 -15.83 -34.50
CA ARG A 784 -14.73 -15.57 -33.25
C ARG A 784 -14.34 -14.21 -32.67
N ARG A 785 -15.33 -13.39 -32.29
CA ARG A 785 -15.20 -12.10 -31.60
C ARG A 785 -15.78 -12.21 -30.20
N TYR A 786 -14.96 -12.10 -29.15
CA TYR A 786 -15.43 -12.07 -27.77
C TYR A 786 -15.95 -10.66 -27.40
N ILE A 787 -17.01 -10.61 -26.59
CA ILE A 787 -17.65 -9.39 -26.10
C ILE A 787 -17.65 -9.41 -24.58
N TYR A 788 -17.11 -8.36 -23.97
CA TYR A 788 -16.94 -8.23 -22.53
C TYR A 788 -17.71 -7.03 -21.97
N ALA A 789 -18.30 -7.19 -20.79
CA ALA A 789 -18.74 -6.10 -19.92
C ALA A 789 -17.65 -5.90 -18.86
N HIS A 790 -16.86 -4.83 -19.02
CA HIS A 790 -15.56 -4.64 -18.38
C HIS A 790 -14.75 -5.93 -18.44
N HIS A 791 -14.37 -6.58 -17.33
CA HIS A 791 -13.56 -7.81 -17.39
C HIS A 791 -14.35 -9.13 -17.52
N THR A 792 -15.69 -9.09 -17.49
CA THR A 792 -16.54 -10.29 -17.57
C THR A 792 -16.94 -10.60 -19.03
N PRO A 793 -16.70 -11.81 -19.56
CA PRO A 793 -17.20 -12.19 -20.88
C PRO A 793 -18.73 -12.37 -20.83
N VAL A 794 -19.46 -11.63 -21.66
CA VAL A 794 -20.94 -11.64 -21.72
C VAL A 794 -21.48 -12.21 -23.04
N GLY A 795 -20.65 -12.31 -24.08
CA GLY A 795 -21.03 -12.92 -25.34
C GLY A 795 -19.85 -13.17 -26.27
N PHE A 796 -20.14 -13.80 -27.41
CA PHE A 796 -19.25 -13.81 -28.56
C PHE A 796 -20.04 -13.94 -29.86
N ILE A 797 -19.44 -13.50 -30.96
CA ILE A 797 -19.97 -13.68 -32.31
C ILE A 797 -19.08 -14.70 -33.01
N ASP A 798 -19.68 -15.78 -33.53
CA ASP A 798 -19.01 -16.71 -34.44
C ASP A 798 -19.37 -16.36 -35.89
N TYR A 799 -18.36 -16.27 -36.75
CA TYR A 799 -18.51 -15.99 -38.19
C TYR A 799 -18.17 -17.25 -38.99
N ILE A 800 -19.15 -17.78 -39.74
CA ILE A 800 -18.99 -19.00 -40.54
C ILE A 800 -17.95 -18.74 -41.64
N ASP A 801 -16.89 -19.55 -41.66
CA ASP A 801 -15.72 -19.44 -42.55
C ASP A 801 -15.06 -18.03 -42.61
N GLY A 802 -15.30 -17.21 -41.58
CA GLY A 802 -14.84 -15.81 -41.52
C GLY A 802 -15.67 -14.82 -42.34
N ASP A 803 -16.84 -15.20 -42.86
CA ASP A 803 -17.74 -14.26 -43.53
C ASP A 803 -18.50 -13.39 -42.51
N SER A 804 -18.13 -12.10 -42.47
CA SER A 804 -18.83 -11.03 -41.71
C SER A 804 -20.36 -10.99 -41.87
N ARG A 805 -20.92 -11.58 -42.94
CA ARG A 805 -22.38 -11.66 -43.20
C ARG A 805 -23.06 -12.88 -42.57
N GLN A 806 -22.29 -13.92 -42.20
CA GLN A 806 -22.80 -15.19 -41.66
C GLN A 806 -22.41 -15.32 -40.19
N ALA A 807 -22.93 -14.39 -39.39
CA ALA A 807 -22.55 -14.16 -38.01
C ALA A 807 -23.64 -14.64 -37.03
N THR A 808 -23.24 -15.38 -35.99
CA THR A 808 -24.14 -15.86 -34.92
C THR A 808 -23.68 -15.33 -33.57
N LEU A 809 -24.55 -14.55 -32.90
CA LEU A 809 -24.34 -14.09 -31.53
C LEU A 809 -24.71 -15.19 -30.52
N TYR A 810 -23.77 -15.45 -29.61
CA TYR A 810 -23.92 -16.33 -28.45
C TYR A 810 -23.72 -15.54 -27.16
N PHE A 811 -24.41 -15.96 -26.09
CA PHE A 811 -24.42 -15.31 -24.79
C PHE A 811 -23.66 -16.16 -23.76
N VAL A 812 -22.72 -15.54 -23.05
CA VAL A 812 -21.84 -16.18 -22.07
C VAL A 812 -22.32 -15.86 -20.66
N HIS A 813 -22.50 -16.91 -19.86
CA HIS A 813 -22.90 -16.83 -18.46
C HIS A 813 -21.70 -17.24 -17.61
N ALA A 814 -21.04 -16.23 -17.03
CA ALA A 814 -19.87 -16.39 -16.18
C ALA A 814 -20.23 -16.37 -14.68
N ASP A 815 -19.39 -16.98 -13.86
CA ASP A 815 -19.54 -16.98 -12.40
C ASP A 815 -19.06 -15.68 -11.74
N LEU A 816 -19.08 -15.66 -10.39
CA LEU A 816 -18.74 -14.49 -9.58
C LEU A 816 -17.30 -14.00 -9.78
N ILE A 817 -16.38 -14.87 -10.18
CA ILE A 817 -14.98 -14.53 -10.51
C ILE A 817 -14.76 -14.39 -12.03
N GLY A 818 -15.83 -14.28 -12.82
CA GLY A 818 -15.77 -14.04 -14.27
C GLY A 818 -15.41 -15.27 -15.11
N ALA A 819 -15.38 -16.49 -14.55
CA ALA A 819 -15.08 -17.70 -15.31
C ALA A 819 -16.35 -18.21 -16.04
N PRO A 820 -16.33 -18.44 -17.37
CA PRO A 820 -17.50 -18.94 -18.11
C PRO A 820 -17.97 -20.29 -17.59
N ARG A 821 -19.27 -20.43 -17.30
CA ARG A 821 -19.89 -21.70 -16.88
C ARG A 821 -20.85 -22.27 -17.90
N LEU A 822 -21.63 -21.43 -18.57
CA LEU A 822 -22.70 -21.85 -19.48
C LEU A 822 -22.75 -20.90 -20.69
N ILE A 823 -23.03 -21.44 -21.89
CA ILE A 823 -23.24 -20.66 -23.12
C ILE A 823 -24.62 -20.99 -23.70
N THR A 824 -25.33 -19.96 -24.17
CA THR A 824 -26.64 -20.10 -24.84
C THR A 824 -26.70 -19.38 -26.18
N ASP A 825 -27.50 -19.90 -27.11
CA ASP A 825 -27.85 -19.22 -28.36
C ASP A 825 -29.05 -18.25 -28.22
N HIS A 826 -29.48 -17.68 -29.35
CA HIS A 826 -30.61 -16.76 -29.45
C HIS A 826 -31.97 -17.32 -29.00
N GLN A 827 -32.10 -18.64 -28.82
CA GLN A 827 -33.33 -19.29 -28.34
C GLN A 827 -33.25 -19.61 -26.83
N GLY A 828 -32.16 -19.26 -26.17
CA GLY A 828 -31.91 -19.61 -24.77
C GLY A 828 -31.66 -21.12 -24.57
N LYS A 829 -31.25 -21.83 -25.62
CA LYS A 829 -30.84 -23.24 -25.58
C LYS A 829 -29.38 -23.34 -25.11
N LEU A 830 -29.08 -24.32 -24.27
CA LEU A 830 -27.71 -24.62 -23.81
C LEU A 830 -26.85 -25.14 -24.97
N ARG A 831 -25.68 -24.53 -25.16
CA ARG A 831 -24.69 -24.88 -26.20
C ARG A 831 -23.31 -25.24 -25.65
N TRP A 832 -23.03 -24.91 -24.39
CA TRP A 832 -21.88 -25.38 -23.61
C TRP A 832 -22.17 -25.28 -22.11
N LEU A 833 -21.60 -26.18 -21.32
CA LEU A 833 -21.64 -26.19 -19.86
C LEU A 833 -20.34 -26.80 -19.30
N ALA A 834 -19.76 -26.22 -18.24
CA ALA A 834 -18.58 -26.77 -17.56
C ALA A 834 -18.60 -26.69 -16.02
N SER A 835 -17.99 -27.72 -15.41
CA SER A 835 -17.50 -27.71 -14.03
C SER A 835 -16.08 -27.13 -13.97
N TYR A 836 -15.64 -26.65 -12.82
CA TYR A 836 -14.25 -26.18 -12.60
C TYR A 836 -13.64 -26.90 -11.40
N THR A 837 -12.37 -27.33 -11.53
CA THR A 837 -11.60 -27.89 -10.40
C THR A 837 -11.24 -26.79 -9.39
N PRO A 838 -10.71 -27.13 -8.19
CA PRO A 838 -10.18 -26.15 -7.24
C PRO A 838 -9.00 -25.32 -7.78
N MET A 839 -8.39 -25.77 -8.88
CA MET A 839 -7.25 -25.13 -9.54
C MET A 839 -7.62 -24.56 -10.93
N GLY A 840 -8.90 -24.22 -11.13
CA GLY A 840 -9.36 -23.49 -12.31
C GLY A 840 -9.43 -24.27 -13.63
N GLN A 841 -9.20 -25.60 -13.62
CA GLN A 841 -9.35 -26.42 -14.83
C GLN A 841 -10.84 -26.60 -15.16
N ALA A 842 -11.26 -26.19 -16.35
CA ALA A 842 -12.62 -26.42 -16.84
C ALA A 842 -12.80 -27.87 -17.33
N GLN A 843 -13.89 -28.53 -16.93
CA GLN A 843 -14.35 -29.81 -17.45
C GLN A 843 -15.72 -29.63 -18.12
N ARG A 844 -15.78 -29.77 -19.45
CA ARG A 844 -17.05 -29.73 -20.20
C ARG A 844 -17.97 -30.87 -19.75
N LEU A 845 -19.23 -30.55 -19.49
CA LEU A 845 -20.29 -31.48 -19.06
C LEU A 845 -21.31 -31.73 -20.17
N ALA A 846 -21.69 -30.69 -20.92
CA ALA A 846 -22.68 -30.76 -22.00
C ALA A 846 -22.43 -29.68 -23.06
N GLY A 847 -23.13 -29.81 -24.20
CA GLY A 847 -23.08 -28.87 -25.32
C GLY A 847 -22.24 -29.33 -26.51
N ASP A 848 -22.34 -28.57 -27.59
CA ASP A 848 -21.77 -28.81 -28.93
C ASP A 848 -20.74 -27.74 -29.36
N LEU A 849 -20.65 -26.62 -28.62
CA LEU A 849 -19.58 -25.64 -28.77
C LEU A 849 -18.40 -25.97 -27.84
N ASP A 850 -17.26 -25.32 -28.08
CA ASP A 850 -16.15 -25.18 -27.14
C ASP A 850 -15.71 -23.71 -27.02
N ILE A 851 -15.10 -23.36 -25.89
CA ILE A 851 -14.57 -22.02 -25.60
C ILE A 851 -13.19 -22.13 -24.93
N ASP A 852 -12.27 -21.23 -25.30
CA ASP A 852 -10.89 -21.25 -24.80
C ASP A 852 -10.70 -20.41 -23.52
N LEU A 853 -11.60 -19.46 -23.23
CA LEU A 853 -11.54 -18.64 -22.02
C LEU A 853 -11.68 -19.52 -20.76
N ARG A 854 -10.89 -19.26 -19.72
CA ARG A 854 -10.87 -20.05 -18.46
C ARG A 854 -11.20 -19.15 -17.26
N LEU A 855 -10.31 -19.06 -16.27
CA LEU A 855 -10.36 -17.94 -15.32
C LEU A 855 -10.07 -16.63 -16.11
N PRO A 856 -10.42 -15.43 -15.61
CA PRO A 856 -10.09 -14.19 -16.31
C PRO A 856 -8.59 -14.10 -16.62
N GLY A 857 -8.27 -13.55 -17.79
CA GLY A 857 -6.91 -13.53 -18.36
C GLY A 857 -6.49 -14.81 -19.10
N GLN A 858 -7.02 -15.96 -18.69
CA GLN A 858 -6.51 -17.26 -19.11
C GLN A 858 -7.13 -17.77 -20.41
N ILE A 859 -6.26 -18.11 -21.37
CA ILE A 859 -6.61 -18.78 -22.63
C ILE A 859 -6.08 -20.20 -22.59
N PHE A 860 -7.00 -21.17 -22.66
CA PHE A 860 -6.69 -22.59 -22.77
C PHE A 860 -5.88 -22.90 -24.02
N ASP A 861 -4.93 -23.82 -23.89
CA ASP A 861 -4.19 -24.38 -25.00
C ASP A 861 -4.50 -25.86 -25.13
N ALA A 862 -5.23 -26.23 -26.19
CA ALA A 862 -5.71 -27.60 -26.39
C ALA A 862 -4.59 -28.62 -26.70
N ALA A 863 -3.42 -28.19 -27.17
CA ALA A 863 -2.31 -29.08 -27.49
C ALA A 863 -1.51 -29.47 -26.23
N THR A 864 -1.37 -28.55 -25.28
CA THR A 864 -0.62 -28.78 -24.03
C THR A 864 -1.51 -29.14 -22.85
N GLY A 865 -2.75 -28.63 -22.82
CA GLY A 865 -3.64 -28.67 -21.65
C GLY A 865 -3.33 -27.60 -20.60
N TRP A 866 -2.52 -26.59 -20.94
CA TRP A 866 -2.12 -25.49 -20.05
C TRP A 866 -2.92 -24.22 -20.35
N HIS A 867 -2.82 -23.23 -19.48
CA HIS A 867 -3.47 -21.93 -19.66
C HIS A 867 -2.41 -20.86 -19.90
N ASP A 868 -2.47 -20.17 -21.04
CA ASP A 868 -1.66 -18.98 -21.29
C ASP A 868 -2.31 -17.78 -20.57
N ASN A 869 -1.53 -17.08 -19.74
CA ASN A 869 -2.00 -15.97 -18.90
C ASN A 869 -1.06 -14.77 -19.07
N VAL A 870 -1.23 -14.05 -20.18
CA VAL A 870 -0.47 -12.87 -20.62
C VAL A 870 1.05 -13.10 -20.72
N LEU A 871 1.84 -12.93 -19.65
CA LEU A 871 3.28 -13.28 -19.66
C LEU A 871 3.62 -14.67 -19.08
N ARG A 872 2.73 -15.32 -18.34
CA ARG A 872 3.01 -16.59 -17.64
C ARG A 872 2.10 -17.73 -18.12
N THR A 873 2.62 -18.96 -18.06
CA THR A 873 1.90 -20.20 -18.37
C THR A 873 1.42 -20.82 -17.06
N TYR A 874 0.10 -20.81 -16.82
CA TYR A 874 -0.50 -21.42 -15.64
C TYR A 874 -0.77 -22.92 -15.85
N LEU A 875 -0.44 -23.73 -14.83
CA LEU A 875 -0.65 -25.17 -14.83
C LEU A 875 -1.84 -25.52 -13.91
N PRO A 876 -3.08 -25.56 -14.41
CA PRO A 876 -4.25 -25.84 -13.58
C PRO A 876 -4.23 -27.27 -12.99
N GLU A 877 -3.46 -28.19 -13.60
CA GLU A 877 -3.22 -29.54 -13.07
C GLU A 877 -2.32 -29.56 -11.81
N TRP A 878 -1.51 -28.51 -11.60
CA TRP A 878 -0.56 -28.39 -10.47
C TRP A 878 -0.77 -27.14 -9.59
N GLY A 879 -1.65 -26.22 -9.96
CA GLY A 879 -2.04 -25.06 -9.15
C GLY A 879 -1.01 -23.93 -9.07
N HIS A 880 0.03 -23.94 -9.89
CA HIS A 880 1.12 -22.95 -9.87
C HIS A 880 1.46 -22.41 -11.27
N TYR A 881 2.28 -21.36 -11.34
CA TYR A 881 2.90 -20.91 -12.59
C TYR A 881 4.06 -21.82 -13.00
N LEU A 882 4.23 -21.98 -14.31
CA LEU A 882 5.32 -22.75 -14.89
C LEU A 882 6.63 -21.93 -14.89
N GLU A 883 6.61 -20.67 -15.27
CA GLU A 883 7.74 -19.73 -15.22
C GLU A 883 7.86 -19.05 -13.84
N PRO A 884 9.08 -18.75 -13.36
CA PRO A 884 9.27 -17.83 -12.24
C PRO A 884 8.68 -16.46 -12.55
N ASP A 885 8.26 -15.75 -11.51
CA ASP A 885 7.75 -14.38 -11.61
C ASP A 885 8.77 -13.44 -12.30
N PRO A 886 8.43 -12.77 -13.43
CA PRO A 886 9.34 -11.85 -14.13
C PRO A 886 9.78 -10.66 -13.27
N LEU A 887 9.04 -10.38 -12.19
CA LEU A 887 9.38 -9.43 -11.14
C LEU A 887 10.76 -9.62 -10.55
N GLY A 888 11.11 -10.86 -10.22
CA GLY A 888 12.12 -11.16 -9.20
C GLY A 888 11.58 -11.01 -7.76
N PRO A 889 12.46 -11.02 -6.76
CA PRO A 889 12.11 -11.16 -5.35
C PRO A 889 11.51 -9.88 -4.77
N ILE A 890 10.31 -10.02 -4.21
CA ILE A 890 9.59 -8.98 -3.49
C ILE A 890 9.17 -9.59 -2.14
N PRO A 891 9.36 -8.92 -0.99
CA PRO A 891 9.16 -9.56 0.31
C PRO A 891 7.71 -10.01 0.56
N GLY A 892 7.49 -11.33 0.55
CA GLY A 892 6.17 -11.94 0.67
C GLY A 892 5.53 -12.33 -0.67
N SER A 893 6.14 -12.00 -1.81
CA SER A 893 5.79 -12.64 -3.09
C SER A 893 6.37 -14.05 -3.14
N GLN A 894 5.70 -14.93 -3.88
CA GLN A 894 6.08 -16.32 -4.06
C GLN A 894 6.51 -16.53 -5.51
N ALA A 895 7.72 -17.02 -5.75
CA ALA A 895 8.31 -17.05 -7.09
C ALA A 895 7.51 -17.81 -8.17
N LEU A 896 6.64 -18.76 -7.78
CA LEU A 896 5.81 -19.59 -8.66
C LEU A 896 4.31 -19.60 -8.26
N GLY A 897 3.92 -18.81 -7.26
CA GLY A 897 2.56 -18.82 -6.72
C GLY A 897 1.52 -18.23 -7.66
N TYR A 898 0.30 -18.77 -7.64
CA TYR A 898 -0.88 -18.21 -8.31
C TYR A 898 -1.96 -17.94 -7.28
N ALA A 899 -2.48 -16.71 -7.21
CA ALA A 899 -3.69 -16.36 -6.44
C ALA A 899 -3.67 -16.82 -4.95
N ASP A 900 -2.50 -16.75 -4.27
CA ASP A 900 -2.27 -17.28 -2.90
C ASP A 900 -2.64 -18.78 -2.72
N GLN A 901 -2.54 -19.56 -3.79
CA GLN A 901 -3.06 -20.94 -3.85
C GLN A 901 -4.57 -21.02 -3.56
N GLN A 902 -5.34 -19.97 -3.91
CA GLN A 902 -6.81 -19.92 -3.80
C GLN A 902 -7.48 -19.56 -5.15
N PRO A 903 -7.30 -20.35 -6.25
CA PRO A 903 -7.67 -19.97 -7.62
C PRO A 903 -9.17 -19.80 -7.91
N ARG A 904 -10.02 -20.04 -6.91
CA ARG A 904 -11.49 -19.92 -6.98
C ARG A 904 -12.03 -18.77 -6.12
N ARG A 905 -11.13 -17.95 -5.57
CA ARG A 905 -11.40 -16.81 -4.69
C ARG A 905 -10.66 -15.56 -5.15
N HIS A 906 -9.39 -15.71 -5.56
CA HIS A 906 -8.57 -14.64 -6.13
C HIS A 906 -8.25 -14.96 -7.60
N VAL A 907 -8.07 -13.92 -8.41
CA VAL A 907 -7.80 -14.02 -9.86
C VAL A 907 -6.61 -13.16 -10.27
N ASP A 908 -5.91 -13.59 -11.31
CA ASP A 908 -4.62 -13.04 -11.79
C ASP A 908 -4.76 -12.67 -13.30
N PRO A 909 -5.65 -11.74 -13.74
CA PRO A 909 -6.18 -11.65 -15.12
C PRO A 909 -5.35 -10.90 -16.16
N LEU A 910 -4.46 -9.99 -15.74
CA LEU A 910 -3.31 -9.57 -16.57
C LEU A 910 -2.03 -10.23 -16.03
N GLY A 911 -2.21 -11.32 -15.28
CA GLY A 911 -1.59 -11.47 -13.97
C GLY A 911 -2.14 -10.52 -12.87
N LEU A 912 -2.50 -9.25 -13.14
CA LEU A 912 -2.24 -8.12 -12.18
C LEU A 912 -3.18 -6.89 -12.48
N LEU A 913 -3.71 -5.97 -11.64
CA LEU A 913 -4.06 -5.84 -10.19
C LEU A 913 -5.32 -4.93 -9.98
N LEU A 914 -5.89 -4.87 -8.75
CA LEU A 914 -6.50 -3.68 -8.10
C LEU A 914 -5.70 -3.44 -6.82
N PHE A 915 -5.60 -2.21 -6.33
CA PHE A 915 -4.92 -1.91 -5.08
C PHE A 915 -5.89 -1.71 -3.92
N ALA A 916 -5.96 -2.68 -3.00
CA ALA A 916 -6.76 -2.55 -1.78
C ALA A 916 -5.87 -2.52 -0.54
N PHE A 917 -5.59 -1.31 -0.03
CA PHE A 917 -4.77 -1.07 1.15
C PHE A 917 -5.67 -0.96 2.39
N ASP A 918 -5.78 -2.00 3.21
CA ASP A 918 -6.70 -1.97 4.36
C ASP A 918 -6.19 -1.14 5.55
N GLY A 919 -7.09 -0.81 6.47
CA GLY A 919 -6.77 -0.07 7.69
C GLY A 919 -5.96 -0.88 8.70
N THR A 920 -5.28 -0.19 9.60
CA THR A 920 -4.48 -0.81 10.69
C THR A 920 -5.21 -1.99 11.34
N ARG A 921 -4.60 -3.18 11.42
CA ARG A 921 -5.21 -4.41 11.97
C ARG A 921 -6.43 -4.97 11.22
N HIS A 922 -6.78 -4.44 10.06
CA HIS A 922 -7.87 -4.99 9.25
C HIS A 922 -7.31 -5.99 8.23
N SER A 923 -8.03 -7.09 8.08
CA SER A 923 -7.65 -8.28 7.32
C SER A 923 -8.91 -8.92 6.72
N PRO A 924 -8.83 -9.96 5.87
CA PRO A 924 -10.04 -10.61 5.34
C PRO A 924 -10.95 -11.18 6.44
N GLN A 925 -10.40 -11.38 7.63
CA GLN A 925 -11.10 -11.85 8.82
C GLN A 925 -11.94 -10.77 9.52
N THR A 926 -11.83 -9.49 9.12
CA THR A 926 -12.50 -8.36 9.77
C THR A 926 -13.66 -7.77 8.96
N GLN A 927 -13.78 -8.07 7.66
CA GLN A 927 -14.85 -7.54 6.79
C GLN A 927 -14.97 -5.99 6.83
N SER A 928 -13.84 -5.30 6.65
CA SER A 928 -13.81 -3.84 6.44
C SER A 928 -14.47 -3.45 5.12
N ASN A 929 -14.80 -2.17 4.94
CA ASN A 929 -15.30 -1.61 3.68
C ASN A 929 -14.28 -1.75 2.53
N VAL A 930 -12.98 -1.71 2.82
CA VAL A 930 -11.93 -2.02 1.84
C VAL A 930 -11.95 -3.50 1.46
N TRP A 931 -12.14 -4.41 2.42
CA TRP A 931 -12.32 -5.83 2.11
C TRP A 931 -13.60 -6.05 1.28
N LYS A 932 -14.75 -5.54 1.75
CA LYS A 932 -16.06 -5.63 1.08
C LYS A 932 -15.99 -5.15 -0.38
N LEU A 933 -15.46 -3.94 -0.63
CA LEU A 933 -15.24 -3.43 -1.99
C LEU A 933 -14.24 -4.29 -2.77
N SER A 934 -13.13 -4.73 -2.17
CA SER A 934 -12.16 -5.56 -2.88
C SER A 934 -12.74 -6.91 -3.34
N GLN A 935 -13.74 -7.47 -2.63
CA GLN A 935 -14.44 -8.68 -3.09
C GLN A 935 -15.60 -8.40 -4.06
N ALA A 936 -16.09 -7.16 -4.11
CA ALA A 936 -17.18 -6.73 -4.98
C ALA A 936 -16.72 -6.16 -6.33
N TYR A 937 -15.47 -5.73 -6.44
CA TYR A 937 -14.87 -5.19 -7.65
C TYR A 937 -14.92 -6.20 -8.81
N ARG A 938 -15.45 -5.80 -9.97
CA ARG A 938 -15.56 -6.65 -11.19
C ARG A 938 -14.80 -6.11 -12.39
N ASP A 939 -14.11 -4.99 -12.23
CA ASP A 939 -13.30 -4.34 -13.25
C ASP A 939 -11.88 -4.89 -13.32
N GLY A 940 -11.58 -6.00 -12.64
CA GLY A 940 -10.27 -6.62 -12.77
C GLY A 940 -9.84 -7.54 -11.63
N PRO A 941 -8.54 -7.91 -11.66
CA PRO A 941 -7.80 -8.50 -10.54
C PRO A 941 -7.94 -7.77 -9.21
N VAL A 942 -7.49 -8.37 -8.10
CA VAL A 942 -7.53 -7.76 -6.75
C VAL A 942 -6.31 -8.13 -5.90
N TYR A 943 -5.55 -7.10 -5.48
CA TYR A 943 -4.34 -7.24 -4.65
C TYR A 943 -4.58 -6.45 -3.39
N TYR A 944 -5.32 -7.13 -2.54
CA TYR A 944 -5.60 -6.74 -1.19
C TYR A 944 -4.37 -6.98 -0.32
N HIS A 945 -3.90 -5.92 0.34
CA HIS A 945 -2.96 -6.02 1.45
C HIS A 945 -3.70 -5.73 2.76
N ALA A 946 -3.58 -6.64 3.72
CA ALA A 946 -4.00 -6.38 5.09
C ALA A 946 -3.25 -5.14 5.62
N GLY A 947 -3.96 -4.27 6.34
CA GLY A 947 -3.34 -3.07 6.89
C GLY A 947 -2.36 -3.41 8.01
N PRO A 948 -1.45 -2.49 8.38
CA PRO A 948 -0.36 -2.81 9.30
C PRO A 948 -0.81 -3.43 10.63
N GLY A 949 -0.13 -4.51 11.03
CA GLY A 949 -0.38 -5.30 12.24
C GLY A 949 -1.58 -6.25 12.20
N ASN A 950 -1.66 -7.15 13.18
CA ASN A 950 -2.61 -8.28 13.15
C ASN A 950 -4.02 -7.97 13.71
N SER A 951 -5.03 -8.63 13.15
CA SER A 951 -6.45 -8.43 13.50
C SER A 951 -6.89 -9.01 14.85
N THR A 952 -6.03 -9.71 15.60
CA THR A 952 -6.37 -10.37 16.89
C THR A 952 -5.76 -9.69 18.13
N SER A 953 -4.66 -8.96 17.97
CA SER A 953 -3.97 -8.23 19.03
C SER A 953 -3.28 -6.98 18.50
N VAL A 954 -3.03 -5.97 19.33
CA VAL A 954 -2.20 -4.82 18.94
C VAL A 954 -0.74 -5.22 19.07
N ASP A 955 -0.05 -5.33 17.93
CA ASP A 955 1.39 -5.57 17.84
C ASP A 955 2.16 -4.28 17.51
N TRP A 956 3.47 -4.41 17.25
CA TRP A 956 4.32 -3.27 16.93
C TRP A 956 3.99 -2.63 15.57
N ASP A 957 3.53 -3.44 14.63
CA ASP A 957 3.19 -2.98 13.29
C ASP A 957 1.84 -2.24 13.28
N ALA A 958 0.89 -2.69 14.08
CA ALA A 958 -0.34 -1.96 14.38
C ALA A 958 -0.08 -0.62 15.08
N ALA A 959 1.00 -0.51 15.87
CA ALA A 959 1.35 0.75 16.53
C ALA A 959 2.04 1.73 15.57
N THR A 960 2.94 1.22 14.71
CA THR A 960 3.93 2.04 13.98
C THR A 960 3.81 2.03 12.47
N ALA A 961 3.03 1.12 11.90
CA ALA A 961 3.05 0.81 10.47
C ALA A 961 4.49 0.63 9.94
N SER A 962 5.29 -0.16 10.67
CA SER A 962 6.65 -0.55 10.28
C SER A 962 6.72 -1.30 8.94
N SER A 963 5.64 -1.98 8.58
CA SER A 963 5.44 -2.63 7.28
C SER A 963 5.02 -1.66 6.19
N ALA A 964 4.66 -0.39 6.45
CA ALA A 964 4.20 0.54 5.42
C ALA A 964 5.16 0.67 4.20
N PRO A 965 6.50 0.75 4.35
CA PRO A 965 7.41 0.71 3.20
C PRO A 965 7.32 -0.62 2.44
N GLN A 966 7.05 -1.71 3.16
CA GLN A 966 6.93 -3.05 2.60
C GLN A 966 5.59 -3.27 1.90
N ILE A 967 4.48 -2.77 2.45
CA ILE A 967 3.17 -2.78 1.80
C ILE A 967 3.25 -1.96 0.51
N ILE A 968 3.88 -0.77 0.56
CA ILE A 968 4.15 0.04 -0.63
C ILE A 968 5.02 -0.72 -1.61
N GLU A 969 6.17 -1.28 -1.22
CA GLU A 969 7.04 -2.01 -2.14
C GLU A 969 6.38 -3.27 -2.73
N ASN A 970 5.56 -3.98 -1.93
CA ASN A 970 4.82 -5.16 -2.38
C ASN A 970 3.81 -4.78 -3.45
N GLN A 971 2.96 -3.80 -3.15
CA GLN A 971 2.01 -3.27 -4.12
C GLN A 971 2.75 -2.59 -5.30
N TRP A 972 3.90 -1.95 -5.09
CA TRP A 972 4.63 -1.21 -6.13
C TRP A 972 5.22 -2.18 -7.12
N GLN A 973 5.98 -3.16 -6.66
CA GLN A 973 6.53 -4.17 -7.53
C GLN A 973 5.41 -4.93 -8.23
N SER A 974 4.34 -5.31 -7.54
CA SER A 974 3.11 -5.75 -8.19
C SER A 974 2.67 -4.81 -9.33
N LEU A 975 2.46 -3.50 -9.09
CA LEU A 975 2.01 -2.53 -10.12
C LEU A 975 2.90 -2.58 -11.35
N LEU A 976 4.19 -2.51 -11.09
CA LEU A 976 5.21 -2.51 -12.11
C LEU A 976 5.06 -3.74 -13.00
N ASP A 977 4.71 -4.90 -12.46
CA ASP A 977 4.37 -6.03 -13.32
C ASP A 977 3.13 -5.79 -14.17
N VAL A 978 2.00 -5.26 -13.66
CA VAL A 978 0.80 -4.94 -14.50
C VAL A 978 1.24 -4.19 -15.73
N LEU A 979 1.94 -3.09 -15.47
CA LEU A 979 2.25 -2.08 -16.46
C LEU A 979 3.38 -2.58 -17.37
N HIS A 980 4.13 -3.59 -16.95
CA HIS A 980 5.09 -4.29 -17.80
C HIS A 980 4.36 -5.27 -18.72
N GLN A 981 3.51 -6.16 -18.20
CA GLN A 981 2.69 -7.10 -18.98
C GLN A 981 1.75 -6.36 -19.96
N SER A 982 1.34 -5.15 -19.60
CA SER A 982 0.23 -4.42 -20.22
C SER A 982 0.63 -3.15 -20.98
N SER A 983 1.93 -2.81 -21.03
CA SER A 983 2.50 -1.66 -21.76
C SER A 983 2.20 -1.63 -23.27
N ASN A 984 1.58 -2.71 -23.76
CA ASN A 984 1.44 -3.12 -25.14
C ASN A 984 0.39 -2.35 -25.94
N THR A 985 -0.77 -2.09 -25.34
CA THR A 985 -2.06 -2.00 -26.05
C THR A 985 -2.34 -0.67 -26.74
N GLY A 986 -1.83 0.43 -26.19
CA GLY A 986 -2.31 1.78 -26.51
C GLY A 986 -3.62 2.14 -25.83
N GLU A 987 -4.16 1.19 -25.08
CA GLU A 987 -5.32 1.34 -24.22
C GLU A 987 -4.83 1.59 -22.81
N HIS A 988 -5.64 2.29 -22.04
CA HIS A 988 -5.24 2.82 -20.76
C HIS A 988 -5.61 1.81 -19.67
N ILE A 989 -4.60 1.25 -19.03
CA ILE A 989 -4.81 0.26 -17.97
C ILE A 989 -5.51 0.96 -16.80
N PRO A 990 -6.69 0.49 -16.37
CA PRO A 990 -7.35 1.05 -15.21
C PRO A 990 -6.52 0.73 -13.97
N ILE A 991 -6.01 1.78 -13.31
CA ILE A 991 -5.42 1.66 -11.98
C ILE A 991 -6.37 2.27 -10.99
N ASP A 992 -7.10 1.40 -10.32
CA ASP A 992 -7.95 1.77 -9.20
C ASP A 992 -7.22 1.50 -7.88
N ILE A 993 -7.45 2.37 -6.90
CA ILE A 993 -6.89 2.23 -5.56
C ILE A 993 -7.98 2.50 -4.55
N ILE A 994 -8.21 1.54 -3.66
CA ILE A 994 -9.05 1.74 -2.47
C ILE A 994 -8.20 1.59 -1.20
N GLY A 995 -8.55 2.34 -0.16
CA GLY A 995 -7.92 2.12 1.13
C GLY A 995 -8.65 2.76 2.30
N TYR A 996 -8.28 2.34 3.51
CA TYR A 996 -8.85 2.81 4.77
C TYR A 996 -7.74 3.23 5.73
N SER A 997 -7.89 4.32 6.48
CA SER A 997 -6.98 4.67 7.58
C SER A 997 -5.52 4.85 7.10
N ARG A 998 -4.58 4.10 7.68
CA ARG A 998 -3.19 4.02 7.19
C ARG A 998 -3.08 3.39 5.81
N GLY A 999 -3.96 2.46 5.47
CA GLY A 999 -4.09 1.96 4.11
C GLY A 999 -4.53 3.04 3.12
N ALA A 1000 -5.46 3.94 3.47
CA ALA A 1000 -5.83 5.09 2.63
C ALA A 1000 -4.66 6.08 2.44
N ALA A 1001 -3.81 6.24 3.45
CA ALA A 1001 -2.61 7.06 3.31
C ALA A 1001 -1.51 6.36 2.47
N LEU A 1002 -1.41 5.03 2.55
CA LEU A 1002 -0.58 4.26 1.62
C LEU A 1002 -1.14 4.35 0.19
N ALA A 1003 -2.45 4.24 -0.01
CA ALA A 1003 -3.13 4.40 -1.28
C ALA A 1003 -2.82 5.75 -1.96
N ARG A 1004 -2.85 6.86 -1.20
CA ARG A 1004 -2.43 8.19 -1.70
C ARG A 1004 -0.96 8.22 -2.09
N HIS A 1005 -0.07 7.78 -1.20
CA HIS A 1005 1.36 7.72 -1.51
C HIS A 1005 1.66 6.85 -2.71
N PHE A 1006 0.97 5.73 -2.81
CA PHE A 1006 1.03 4.81 -3.92
C PHE A 1006 0.66 5.50 -5.22
N GLY A 1007 -0.56 6.06 -5.30
CA GLY A 1007 -1.05 6.81 -6.46
C GLY A 1007 -0.13 7.96 -6.87
N ASN A 1008 0.52 8.62 -5.90
CA ASN A 1008 1.52 9.64 -6.20
C ASN A 1008 2.84 9.07 -6.72
N LEU A 1009 3.32 7.92 -6.23
CA LEU A 1009 4.45 7.22 -6.85
C LEU A 1009 4.13 6.81 -8.30
N ILE A 1010 2.88 6.41 -8.60
CA ILE A 1010 2.46 6.15 -9.99
C ILE A 1010 2.59 7.44 -10.80
N ASN A 1011 1.95 8.51 -10.33
CA ASN A 1011 1.90 9.80 -11.01
C ASN A 1011 3.26 10.51 -11.15
N GLN A 1012 4.16 10.40 -10.17
CA GLN A 1012 5.54 10.91 -10.24
C GLN A 1012 6.34 10.26 -11.37
N HIS A 1013 5.83 9.16 -11.93
CA HIS A 1013 6.37 8.46 -13.07
C HIS A 1013 5.43 8.49 -14.29
N MET A 1014 4.39 9.33 -14.29
CA MET A 1014 3.51 9.56 -15.44
C MET A 1014 3.89 10.83 -16.24
N THR A 1015 3.41 10.92 -17.48
CA THR A 1015 3.48 12.12 -18.34
C THR A 1015 2.27 12.13 -19.26
N GLY A 1016 1.19 12.82 -18.84
CA GLY A 1016 -0.16 12.50 -19.31
C GLY A 1016 -0.57 11.13 -18.76
N THR A 1017 -1.37 10.37 -19.51
CA THR A 1017 -1.74 8.99 -19.13
C THR A 1017 -0.59 7.99 -19.30
N LEU A 1018 0.54 8.35 -19.94
CA LEU A 1018 1.69 7.45 -20.02
C LEU A 1018 2.41 7.37 -18.67
N PHE A 1019 2.17 6.31 -17.91
CA PHE A 1019 3.12 5.82 -16.91
C PHE A 1019 4.41 5.36 -17.59
N ALA A 1020 5.55 5.68 -16.99
CA ALA A 1020 6.88 5.37 -17.45
C ALA A 1020 7.85 5.25 -16.25
N PHE A 1021 7.49 4.44 -15.25
CA PHE A 1021 8.53 4.04 -14.29
C PHE A 1021 9.58 3.23 -15.01
N GLN A 1022 10.81 3.41 -14.56
CA GLN A 1022 11.89 2.58 -14.98
C GLN A 1022 12.26 1.69 -13.82
N ASP A 1023 11.69 0.49 -13.82
CA ASP A 1023 12.12 -0.54 -12.89
C ASP A 1023 13.52 -1.03 -13.24
N THR A 1024 14.22 -1.37 -12.17
CA THR A 1024 15.54 -1.99 -12.16
C THR A 1024 15.58 -3.27 -13.00
N LEU A 1025 14.62 -4.18 -12.82
CA LEU A 1025 14.63 -5.52 -13.40
C LEU A 1025 13.83 -5.60 -14.71
N ARG A 1026 12.68 -4.94 -14.80
CA ARG A 1026 11.77 -4.96 -15.97
C ARG A 1026 12.04 -3.85 -17.00
N GLY A 1027 13.03 -2.99 -16.76
CA GLY A 1027 13.42 -1.96 -17.74
C GLY A 1027 12.52 -0.74 -17.70
N VAL A 1028 12.22 -0.14 -18.86
CA VAL A 1028 11.17 0.88 -18.89
C VAL A 1028 9.82 0.17 -18.90
N ILE A 1029 9.09 0.37 -17.81
CA ILE A 1029 7.71 -0.04 -17.67
C ILE A 1029 6.88 1.16 -18.10
N SER A 1030 6.67 1.29 -19.41
CA SER A 1030 5.92 2.41 -19.99
C SER A 1030 4.58 1.95 -20.56
N ALA A 1031 3.49 2.26 -19.85
CA ALA A 1031 2.14 1.91 -20.26
C ALA A 1031 1.24 3.14 -20.24
N CYS A 1032 0.21 3.16 -21.09
CA CYS A 1032 -0.89 4.09 -20.87
C CYS A 1032 -1.70 3.56 -19.68
N VAL A 1033 -1.98 4.41 -18.70
CA VAL A 1033 -2.73 4.08 -17.49
C VAL A 1033 -3.69 5.22 -17.21
N ASP A 1034 -4.92 4.86 -16.88
CA ASP A 1034 -5.87 5.81 -16.31
C ASP A 1034 -5.92 5.57 -14.81
N LEU A 1035 -5.55 6.61 -14.07
CA LEU A 1035 -5.73 6.68 -12.63
C LEU A 1035 -7.22 6.99 -12.36
N ARG A 1036 -8.12 6.04 -12.67
CA ARG A 1036 -9.56 6.31 -12.72
C ARG A 1036 -10.09 6.66 -11.34
N PHE A 1037 -10.03 5.72 -10.39
CA PHE A 1037 -10.68 5.88 -9.10
C PHE A 1037 -9.73 5.66 -7.91
N MET A 1038 -9.60 6.70 -7.08
CA MET A 1038 -9.02 6.59 -5.73
C MET A 1038 -10.13 6.69 -4.68
N GLY A 1039 -10.55 5.55 -4.12
CA GLY A 1039 -11.58 5.44 -3.09
C GLY A 1039 -11.00 5.40 -1.68
N LEU A 1040 -11.05 6.52 -0.97
CA LEU A 1040 -10.43 6.69 0.35
C LEU A 1040 -11.48 6.67 1.45
N PHE A 1041 -11.35 5.73 2.37
CA PHE A 1041 -12.06 5.74 3.65
C PHE A 1041 -11.16 6.37 4.71
N ASP A 1042 -11.50 7.60 5.11
CA ASP A 1042 -11.04 8.23 6.34
C ASP A 1042 -9.51 8.19 6.53
N THR A 1043 -8.80 8.88 5.62
CA THR A 1043 -7.34 8.86 5.49
C THR A 1043 -6.63 9.27 6.78
N VAL A 1044 -5.77 8.41 7.31
CA VAL A 1044 -5.00 8.66 8.54
C VAL A 1044 -3.59 8.13 8.36
N ALA A 1045 -2.60 9.00 8.16
CA ALA A 1045 -1.25 8.54 7.78
C ALA A 1045 -0.46 7.82 8.87
N GLN A 1046 -0.35 8.38 10.08
CA GLN A 1046 0.19 7.71 11.30
C GLN A 1046 1.39 6.72 11.09
N PHE A 1047 2.31 6.99 10.15
CA PHE A 1047 3.48 6.15 9.86
C PHE A 1047 4.59 6.43 10.88
N GLY A 1048 5.31 5.40 11.31
CA GLY A 1048 6.08 5.46 12.56
C GLY A 1048 5.18 5.65 13.79
N LEU A 1049 5.77 5.75 14.98
CA LEU A 1049 5.00 6.08 16.18
C LEU A 1049 4.33 7.46 16.03
N GLY A 1050 3.00 7.51 15.99
CA GLY A 1050 2.26 8.78 16.00
C GLY A 1050 2.31 9.61 14.72
N GLY A 1051 2.76 9.06 13.59
CA GLY A 1051 2.94 9.82 12.34
C GLY A 1051 4.31 10.48 12.15
N LEU A 1052 5.29 10.14 12.98
CA LEU A 1052 6.67 10.65 12.90
C LEU A 1052 7.38 10.34 11.57
N ASN A 1053 6.93 9.36 10.79
CA ASN A 1053 7.44 9.05 9.46
C ASN A 1053 6.53 9.56 8.33
N ASN A 1054 5.42 10.27 8.60
CA ASN A 1054 4.45 10.69 7.57
C ASN A 1054 5.11 11.41 6.39
N ALA A 1055 6.07 12.30 6.64
CA ALA A 1055 6.78 13.04 5.60
C ALA A 1055 7.74 12.20 4.72
N GLN A 1056 7.82 10.88 4.93
CA GLN A 1056 8.47 9.93 4.02
C GLN A 1056 7.51 9.46 2.91
N TYR A 1057 6.21 9.77 3.06
CA TYR A 1057 5.12 9.37 2.18
C TYR A 1057 4.53 10.66 1.59
N ASP A 1058 4.50 10.76 0.27
CA ASP A 1058 3.82 11.85 -0.42
C ASP A 1058 2.30 11.64 -0.33
N LEU A 1059 1.62 12.34 0.58
CA LEU A 1059 0.17 12.21 0.77
C LEU A 1059 -0.64 13.21 -0.07
N SER A 1060 -0.07 13.82 -1.11
CA SER A 1060 -0.84 14.64 -2.05
C SER A 1060 -1.89 13.83 -2.80
N ILE A 1061 -2.64 14.48 -3.70
CA ILE A 1061 -3.47 13.82 -4.70
C ILE A 1061 -3.13 14.51 -6.01
N SER A 1062 -2.70 13.75 -7.01
CA SER A 1062 -2.44 14.29 -8.33
C SER A 1062 -3.74 14.74 -9.02
N PRO A 1063 -3.74 15.87 -9.75
CA PRO A 1063 -4.81 16.21 -10.69
C PRO A 1063 -4.88 15.26 -11.91
N ALA A 1064 -3.99 14.27 -12.03
CA ALA A 1064 -4.04 13.21 -13.03
C ALA A 1064 -4.95 12.03 -12.65
N TRP A 1065 -5.52 12.02 -11.43
CA TRP A 1065 -6.63 11.12 -11.10
C TRP A 1065 -7.91 11.61 -11.78
N GLU A 1066 -8.67 10.72 -12.41
CA GLU A 1066 -9.96 11.06 -13.02
C GLU A 1066 -10.99 11.40 -11.91
N TRP A 1067 -11.03 10.58 -10.86
CA TRP A 1067 -11.95 10.72 -9.74
C TRP A 1067 -11.33 10.27 -8.41
N VAL A 1068 -11.35 11.14 -7.40
CA VAL A 1068 -10.91 10.81 -6.03
C VAL A 1068 -12.04 11.08 -5.06
N ALA A 1069 -12.55 10.00 -4.46
CA ALA A 1069 -13.64 10.05 -3.50
C ALA A 1069 -13.10 9.80 -2.09
N HIS A 1070 -13.20 10.79 -1.20
CA HIS A 1070 -12.76 10.67 0.18
C HIS A 1070 -13.95 10.74 1.13
N ALA A 1071 -14.37 9.59 1.66
CA ALA A 1071 -15.39 9.50 2.69
C ALA A 1071 -14.76 9.83 4.05
N VAL A 1072 -15.26 10.87 4.72
CA VAL A 1072 -14.69 11.41 5.96
C VAL A 1072 -15.64 11.25 7.14
N ALA A 1073 -15.16 10.65 8.22
CA ALA A 1073 -15.86 10.59 9.50
C ALA A 1073 -16.07 12.01 10.06
N LEU A 1074 -17.32 12.45 10.17
CA LEU A 1074 -17.69 13.68 10.89
C LEU A 1074 -17.54 13.54 12.42
N HIS A 1075 -17.49 12.32 12.98
CA HIS A 1075 -17.60 12.11 14.42
C HIS A 1075 -16.36 11.43 15.03
N GLU A 1076 -15.27 11.32 14.26
CA GLU A 1076 -14.02 10.77 14.79
C GLU A 1076 -13.27 11.76 15.68
N ARG A 1077 -13.38 11.58 16.99
CA ARG A 1077 -12.75 12.46 17.98
C ARG A 1077 -11.37 12.01 18.46
N ARG A 1078 -10.91 10.81 18.09
CA ARG A 1078 -9.56 10.29 18.36
C ARG A 1078 -8.53 11.10 17.58
N TRP A 1079 -7.97 12.11 18.24
CA TRP A 1079 -6.76 12.86 17.86
C TRP A 1079 -5.51 12.03 17.50
N LEU A 1080 -5.48 10.74 17.84
CA LEU A 1080 -4.46 9.78 17.40
C LEU A 1080 -4.75 9.18 16.01
N LEU A 1081 -5.87 9.58 15.40
CA LEU A 1081 -6.28 9.28 14.03
C LEU A 1081 -6.51 10.61 13.27
N PRO A 1082 -5.47 11.46 13.11
CA PRO A 1082 -5.61 12.73 12.40
C PRO A 1082 -5.99 12.48 10.93
N LEU A 1083 -7.04 13.15 10.47
CA LEU A 1083 -7.46 13.10 9.07
C LEU A 1083 -6.37 13.74 8.21
N THR A 1084 -5.94 13.09 7.14
CA THR A 1084 -5.26 13.77 6.03
C THR A 1084 -6.34 14.15 5.02
N SER A 1085 -6.69 15.44 4.93
CA SER A 1085 -7.71 15.93 3.99
C SER A 1085 -7.26 15.69 2.55
N ALA A 1086 -8.22 15.55 1.65
CA ALA A 1086 -8.07 15.47 0.20
C ALA A 1086 -8.41 16.81 -0.48
N GLY A 1087 -9.23 17.65 0.15
CA GLY A 1087 -9.69 18.95 -0.36
C GLY A 1087 -8.64 20.06 -0.42
N ASP A 1088 -7.36 19.75 -0.14
CA ASP A 1088 -6.22 20.63 -0.38
C ASP A 1088 -5.59 20.46 -1.78
N ALA A 1089 -5.95 19.39 -2.50
CA ALA A 1089 -5.55 19.17 -3.88
C ALA A 1089 -6.08 20.28 -4.81
N HIS A 1090 -5.21 20.83 -5.66
CA HIS A 1090 -5.53 21.97 -6.53
C HIS A 1090 -6.23 21.56 -7.84
N GLY A 1091 -7.20 20.63 -7.78
CA GLY A 1091 -7.88 20.03 -8.94
C GLY A 1091 -9.40 19.95 -8.78
N HIS A 1092 -10.11 19.76 -9.90
CA HIS A 1092 -11.58 19.63 -9.95
C HIS A 1092 -12.08 18.18 -9.77
N ASN A 1093 -11.15 17.24 -9.62
CA ASN A 1093 -11.32 15.78 -9.65
C ASN A 1093 -11.50 15.13 -8.26
N VAL A 1094 -11.58 15.93 -7.19
CA VAL A 1094 -11.62 15.43 -5.81
C VAL A 1094 -12.94 15.77 -5.12
N ILE A 1095 -13.69 14.75 -4.72
CA ILE A 1095 -14.87 14.87 -3.87
C ILE A 1095 -14.54 14.33 -2.48
N GLU A 1096 -14.24 15.25 -1.57
CA GLU A 1096 -14.12 14.96 -0.14
C GLU A 1096 -15.45 15.24 0.54
N ALA A 1097 -16.11 14.19 1.06
CA ALA A 1097 -17.48 14.24 1.54
C ALA A 1097 -17.61 13.83 3.02
N PRO A 1098 -18.36 14.60 3.83
CA PRO A 1098 -18.64 14.29 5.23
C PRO A 1098 -19.71 13.20 5.42
N PHE A 1099 -19.48 12.29 6.39
CA PHE A 1099 -20.42 11.24 6.79
C PHE A 1099 -20.61 11.17 8.30
N ILE A 1100 -21.84 10.89 8.74
CA ILE A 1100 -22.13 10.49 10.12
C ILE A 1100 -21.43 9.17 10.41
N GLY A 1101 -20.63 9.13 11.47
CA GLY A 1101 -19.69 8.05 11.75
C GLY A 1101 -18.38 8.54 12.39
N ALA A 1102 -17.80 7.73 13.27
CA ALA A 1102 -16.37 7.76 13.63
C ALA A 1102 -15.55 6.92 12.61
N HIS A 1103 -14.23 6.77 12.79
CA HIS A 1103 -13.33 6.09 11.84
C HIS A 1103 -13.80 4.67 11.47
N ALA A 1104 -14.22 3.90 12.49
CA ALA A 1104 -14.75 2.56 12.33
C ALA A 1104 -16.10 2.54 11.61
N ASP A 1105 -16.92 3.59 11.76
CA ASP A 1105 -18.18 3.77 11.03
C ASP A 1105 -17.99 4.29 9.61
N ILE A 1106 -16.75 4.37 9.10
CA ILE A 1106 -16.45 4.73 7.70
C ILE A 1106 -15.64 3.63 7.02
N GLY A 1107 -14.65 3.07 7.71
CA GLY A 1107 -13.87 1.93 7.21
C GLY A 1107 -14.47 0.56 7.51
N GLY A 1108 -15.45 0.46 8.41
CA GLY A 1108 -16.15 -0.78 8.76
C GLY A 1108 -15.29 -1.85 9.45
N GLY A 1109 -15.94 -2.97 9.79
CA GLY A 1109 -15.29 -4.21 10.18
C GLY A 1109 -15.15 -4.51 11.67
N VAL A 1110 -14.90 -5.79 11.99
CA VAL A 1110 -14.96 -6.37 13.34
C VAL A 1110 -13.60 -6.97 13.74
N LEU A 1111 -12.95 -6.39 14.76
CA LEU A 1111 -11.65 -6.85 15.27
C LEU A 1111 -11.81 -7.99 16.29
N ARG A 1112 -11.25 -9.17 15.98
CA ARG A 1112 -11.32 -10.34 16.86
C ARG A 1112 -10.60 -10.09 18.19
N GLY A 1113 -11.23 -10.50 19.30
CA GLY A 1113 -10.74 -10.32 20.66
C GLY A 1113 -11.37 -9.14 21.43
N MET A 1114 -12.18 -8.30 20.78
CA MET A 1114 -13.00 -7.28 21.45
C MET A 1114 -14.33 -7.88 21.95
N SER A 1115 -14.28 -8.84 22.87
CA SER A 1115 -15.47 -9.57 23.33
C SER A 1115 -16.11 -8.97 24.59
N SER A 1116 -17.20 -8.21 24.42
CA SER A 1116 -18.21 -8.00 25.47
C SER A 1116 -19.56 -7.60 24.89
N GLY A 1117 -20.56 -8.48 25.00
CA GLY A 1117 -21.95 -8.21 24.61
C GLY A 1117 -22.29 -8.58 23.17
N ILE A 1118 -23.57 -8.92 22.95
CA ILE A 1118 -24.16 -9.10 21.62
C ILE A 1118 -24.53 -7.71 21.11
N HIS A 1119 -23.79 -7.22 20.12
CA HIS A 1119 -24.31 -6.23 19.18
C HIS A 1119 -24.43 -6.92 17.82
N HIS A 1120 -25.54 -6.67 17.13
CA HIS A 1120 -25.65 -7.01 15.71
C HIS A 1120 -24.58 -6.27 14.91
N GLN A 1121 -24.22 -6.77 13.72
CA GLN A 1121 -23.41 -6.03 12.76
C GLN A 1121 -24.09 -4.68 12.51
N ALA A 1122 -23.49 -3.63 13.05
CA ALA A 1122 -24.00 -2.28 12.93
C ALA A 1122 -23.51 -1.69 11.60
N ASP A 1123 -24.46 -1.38 10.75
CA ASP A 1123 -24.31 -1.20 9.30
C ASP A 1123 -24.19 0.28 8.90
N LEU A 1124 -23.92 1.18 9.86
CA LEU A 1124 -23.71 2.60 9.58
C LEU A 1124 -22.51 2.84 8.65
N SER A 1125 -21.46 2.00 8.73
CA SER A 1125 -20.34 2.04 7.77
C SER A 1125 -20.77 1.78 6.34
N ASP A 1126 -21.91 1.12 6.15
CA ASP A 1126 -22.38 0.73 4.84
C ASP A 1126 -23.11 1.89 4.14
N VAL A 1127 -23.39 3.00 4.85
CA VAL A 1127 -23.68 4.30 4.22
C VAL A 1127 -22.47 4.82 3.44
N ALA A 1128 -21.29 4.89 4.09
CA ALA A 1128 -20.06 5.33 3.43
C ALA A 1128 -19.65 4.35 2.32
N LEU A 1129 -19.92 3.06 2.47
CA LEU A 1129 -19.75 2.04 1.44
C LEU A 1129 -20.64 2.29 0.22
N ASN A 1130 -21.94 2.56 0.41
CA ASN A 1130 -22.86 2.85 -0.70
C ASN A 1130 -22.59 4.19 -1.37
N TRP A 1131 -22.08 5.18 -0.64
CA TRP A 1131 -21.59 6.41 -1.25
C TRP A 1131 -20.32 6.15 -2.07
N MET A 1132 -19.36 5.40 -1.53
CA MET A 1132 -18.14 5.03 -2.26
C MET A 1132 -18.47 4.19 -3.51
N LEU A 1133 -19.49 3.32 -3.45
CA LEU A 1133 -20.05 2.64 -4.62
C LEU A 1133 -20.63 3.62 -5.64
N TRP A 1134 -21.37 4.64 -5.21
CA TRP A 1134 -21.98 5.63 -6.10
C TRP A 1134 -20.91 6.51 -6.77
N GLN A 1135 -19.86 6.89 -6.03
CA GLN A 1135 -18.70 7.61 -6.54
C GLN A 1135 -17.86 6.75 -7.51
N ALA A 1136 -17.61 5.49 -7.15
CA ALA A 1136 -16.94 4.54 -8.04
C ALA A 1136 -17.72 4.34 -9.34
N ARG A 1137 -19.04 4.18 -9.24
CA ARG A 1137 -19.94 4.10 -10.41
C ARG A 1137 -19.83 5.36 -11.27
N ALA A 1138 -19.85 6.55 -10.66
CA ALA A 1138 -19.66 7.82 -11.38
C ALA A 1138 -18.34 7.87 -12.15
N ALA A 1139 -17.26 7.29 -11.61
CA ALA A 1139 -15.98 7.03 -12.27
C ALA A 1139 -15.97 5.78 -13.20
N ALA A 1140 -17.15 5.33 -13.64
CA ALA A 1140 -17.41 4.17 -14.51
C ALA A 1140 -17.03 2.78 -13.97
N LEU A 1141 -16.70 2.62 -12.68
CA LEU A 1141 -16.32 1.32 -12.09
C LEU A 1141 -17.53 0.42 -11.80
N MET A 1142 -17.41 -0.88 -12.12
CA MET A 1142 -18.39 -1.89 -11.68
C MET A 1142 -17.99 -2.57 -10.37
N PHE A 1143 -18.78 -2.29 -9.34
CA PHE A 1143 -18.81 -3.04 -8.09
C PHE A 1143 -20.17 -3.72 -7.91
N ASP A 1144 -20.13 -5.05 -7.82
CA ASP A 1144 -21.26 -5.93 -7.51
C ASP A 1144 -21.19 -6.34 -6.03
N LEU A 1145 -21.42 -5.35 -5.14
CA LEU A 1145 -21.73 -5.57 -3.72
C LEU A 1145 -23.15 -6.12 -3.63
N SER A 1146 -23.31 -7.39 -3.98
CA SER A 1146 -24.59 -8.07 -3.95
C SER A 1146 -24.81 -8.80 -2.63
N ASP A 1147 -24.97 -8.05 -1.54
CA ASP A 1147 -25.98 -8.41 -0.54
C ASP A 1147 -26.79 -7.24 0.02
N PRO A 1148 -28.10 -7.44 0.35
CA PRO A 1148 -28.98 -6.35 0.76
C PRO A 1148 -28.60 -5.76 2.12
N ALA A 1149 -27.93 -6.48 3.03
CA ALA A 1149 -27.45 -5.93 4.30
C ALA A 1149 -26.46 -4.77 4.04
N ASP A 1150 -25.50 -4.95 3.13
CA ASP A 1150 -24.61 -3.87 2.67
C ASP A 1150 -25.33 -2.77 1.88
N ARG A 1151 -26.65 -2.86 1.66
CA ARG A 1151 -27.48 -1.85 0.97
C ARG A 1151 -28.66 -1.36 1.81
N GLN A 1152 -28.91 -1.94 2.98
CA GLN A 1152 -30.05 -1.69 3.85
C GLN A 1152 -29.52 -1.47 5.26
N ILE A 1153 -29.40 -0.21 5.63
CA ILE A 1153 -28.89 0.20 6.94
C ILE A 1153 -30.02 -0.02 7.96
N THR A 1154 -30.01 -1.20 8.58
CA THR A 1154 -31.01 -1.71 9.52
C THR A 1154 -30.62 -1.48 10.99
N HIS A 1155 -29.33 -1.37 11.28
CA HIS A 1155 -28.75 -1.13 12.58
C HIS A 1155 -27.79 0.07 12.52
N PRO A 1156 -28.29 1.31 12.26
CA PRO A 1156 -27.51 2.54 12.05
C PRO A 1156 -26.87 3.06 13.35
N VAL A 1157 -26.09 2.22 14.03
CA VAL A 1157 -25.45 2.53 15.30
C VAL A 1157 -24.18 3.32 15.02
N LEU A 1158 -24.14 4.54 15.54
CA LEU A 1158 -22.95 5.36 15.60
C LEU A 1158 -22.04 4.83 16.72
N HIS A 1159 -20.77 4.57 16.41
CA HIS A 1159 -19.77 4.18 17.39
C HIS A 1159 -18.85 5.35 17.79
N ASP A 1160 -18.10 5.11 18.86
CA ASP A 1160 -17.08 5.98 19.36
C ASP A 1160 -16.10 5.17 20.22
N ASP A 1161 -15.08 4.57 19.62
CA ASP A 1161 -14.10 3.68 20.30
C ASP A 1161 -13.27 4.36 21.40
N ARG A 1162 -13.47 5.66 21.65
CA ARG A 1162 -12.95 6.30 22.85
C ARG A 1162 -13.52 5.59 24.08
N SER A 1163 -12.67 5.31 25.06
CA SER A 1163 -13.15 4.76 26.33
C SER A 1163 -14.15 5.71 26.99
N VAL A 1164 -15.02 5.19 27.85
CA VAL A 1164 -16.06 5.93 28.58
C VAL A 1164 -15.54 7.25 29.19
N ALA A 1165 -14.37 7.19 29.82
CA ALA A 1165 -13.67 8.38 30.32
C ALA A 1165 -13.38 9.37 29.18
N ALA A 1166 -12.74 8.93 28.10
CA ALA A 1166 -12.44 9.77 26.93
C ALA A 1166 -13.71 10.36 26.28
N ARG A 1167 -14.82 9.64 26.15
CA ARG A 1167 -16.09 10.22 25.65
C ARG A 1167 -16.61 11.37 26.52
N SER A 1168 -16.36 11.29 27.82
CA SER A 1168 -16.82 12.27 28.81
C SER A 1168 -15.90 13.47 28.99
N VAL A 1169 -14.62 13.39 28.58
CA VAL A 1169 -13.59 14.43 28.86
C VAL A 1169 -12.86 14.97 27.61
N GLN A 1170 -13.13 14.43 26.43
CA GLN A 1170 -12.40 14.73 25.19
C GLN A 1170 -13.32 15.40 24.16
N ASP A 1171 -13.71 16.66 24.35
CA ASP A 1171 -14.47 17.38 23.32
C ASP A 1171 -13.58 18.02 22.24
N GLY A 1172 -14.19 18.40 21.11
CA GLY A 1172 -13.53 18.64 19.82
C GLY A 1172 -13.08 17.34 19.13
N ASP A 1173 -12.90 17.39 17.82
CA ASP A 1173 -12.59 16.19 17.04
C ASP A 1173 -11.09 15.77 17.07
N ARG A 1174 -10.69 14.92 16.12
CA ARG A 1174 -9.31 14.82 15.63
C ARG A 1174 -8.87 16.11 14.92
N SER A 1175 -7.57 16.27 14.70
CA SER A 1175 -7.04 17.33 13.81
C SER A 1175 -7.10 16.92 12.34
N VAL A 1176 -7.19 17.91 11.45
CA VAL A 1176 -7.02 17.71 10.00
C VAL A 1176 -5.61 18.14 9.60
N ALA A 1177 -5.00 17.40 8.69
CA ALA A 1177 -3.70 17.65 8.11
C ALA A 1177 -3.81 17.77 6.59
N PHE A 1178 -2.99 18.64 6.02
CA PHE A 1178 -2.70 18.71 4.60
C PHE A 1178 -1.99 17.42 4.13
N ALA A 1179 -1.96 17.22 2.82
CA ALA A 1179 -1.10 16.29 2.09
C ALA A 1179 0.37 16.28 2.53
N SER A 1180 0.91 17.43 2.95
CA SER A 1180 2.29 17.56 3.45
C SER A 1180 2.50 16.94 4.84
N GLY A 1181 1.44 16.44 5.48
CA GLY A 1181 1.44 16.05 6.90
C GLY A 1181 1.41 17.25 7.85
N GLU A 1182 1.43 18.48 7.34
CA GLU A 1182 1.27 19.70 8.12
C GLU A 1182 -0.18 19.84 8.61
N ARG A 1183 -0.37 20.41 9.81
CA ARG A 1183 -1.70 20.50 10.44
C ARG A 1183 -2.51 21.67 9.87
N GLN A 1184 -3.41 21.36 8.94
CA GLN A 1184 -4.39 22.25 8.33
C GLN A 1184 -5.37 22.84 9.36
N HIS A 1185 -6.01 21.98 10.17
CA HIS A 1185 -6.89 22.40 11.26
C HIS A 1185 -6.56 21.68 12.57
N ALA A 1186 -6.63 22.41 13.69
CA ALA A 1186 -6.40 21.83 15.00
C ALA A 1186 -7.48 20.82 15.41
N TYR A 1187 -8.72 21.09 15.00
CA TYR A 1187 -9.87 20.21 15.11
C TYR A 1187 -10.60 20.17 13.78
N GLN A 1188 -11.20 19.02 13.43
CA GLN A 1188 -12.01 18.91 12.22
C GLN A 1188 -13.21 19.85 12.25
N ASP A 1189 -13.72 20.18 13.45
CA ASP A 1189 -14.63 21.30 13.76
C ASP A 1189 -14.34 22.58 12.97
N ASP A 1190 -13.06 22.90 12.74
CA ASP A 1190 -12.63 24.17 12.17
C ASP A 1190 -12.55 24.13 10.62
N HIS A 1191 -12.83 22.99 9.98
CA HIS A 1191 -12.81 22.81 8.52
C HIS A 1191 -14.15 23.17 7.88
N ALA A 1192 -14.16 24.15 6.97
CA ALA A 1192 -15.37 24.77 6.41
C ALA A 1192 -16.33 23.85 5.63
N ARG A 1193 -15.94 22.61 5.31
CA ARG A 1193 -16.80 21.60 4.64
C ARG A 1193 -16.88 20.24 5.35
N LEU A 1194 -16.22 20.08 6.50
CA LEU A 1194 -16.16 18.81 7.26
C LEU A 1194 -16.33 19.00 8.78
N GLY A 1195 -16.63 20.24 9.18
CA GLY A 1195 -16.48 20.72 10.54
C GLY A 1195 -17.79 20.97 11.24
N ARG A 1196 -17.80 22.02 12.08
CA ARG A 1196 -18.85 22.25 13.07
C ARG A 1196 -20.22 22.52 12.46
N GLU A 1197 -20.28 23.10 11.26
CA GLU A 1197 -21.54 23.41 10.57
C GLU A 1197 -22.25 22.14 10.08
N GLN A 1198 -21.65 21.39 9.16
CA GLN A 1198 -22.14 20.07 8.72
C GLN A 1198 -22.39 19.14 9.92
N ARG A 1199 -21.50 19.13 10.92
CA ARG A 1199 -21.69 18.31 12.11
C ARG A 1199 -22.90 18.73 12.95
N ALA A 1200 -23.17 20.03 13.11
CA ALA A 1200 -24.35 20.52 13.82
C ALA A 1200 -25.65 20.18 13.07
N GLN A 1201 -25.63 20.24 11.74
CA GLN A 1201 -26.74 19.76 10.90
C GLN A 1201 -26.96 18.25 11.12
N THR A 1202 -25.90 17.43 11.10
CA THR A 1202 -26.01 15.98 11.28
C THR A 1202 -26.29 15.52 12.71
N GLU A 1203 -25.86 16.23 13.74
CA GLU A 1203 -26.05 15.83 15.14
C GLU A 1203 -27.55 15.89 15.53
N ALA A 1204 -28.34 16.74 14.84
CA ALA A 1204 -29.80 16.72 14.94
C ALA A 1204 -30.46 15.43 14.38
N LEU A 1205 -29.71 14.64 13.60
CA LEU A 1205 -30.13 13.37 13.01
C LEU A 1205 -29.64 12.16 13.82
N ILE A 1206 -28.96 12.39 14.96
CA ILE A 1206 -28.40 11.33 15.82
C ILE A 1206 -29.21 11.24 17.10
N GLN A 1207 -30.04 10.20 17.22
CA GLN A 1207 -30.65 9.81 18.48
C GLN A 1207 -29.58 9.16 19.37
N ARG A 1208 -28.85 10.00 20.12
CA ARG A 1208 -27.88 9.58 21.13
C ARG A 1208 -28.52 8.65 22.16
N LEU A 1209 -27.81 7.58 22.52
CA LEU A 1209 -28.26 6.67 23.58
C LEU A 1209 -28.28 7.39 24.93
N GLU A 1210 -29.23 7.03 25.79
CA GLU A 1210 -29.30 7.59 27.14
C GLU A 1210 -28.01 7.26 27.90
N ASP A 1211 -27.33 8.30 28.38
CA ASP A 1211 -26.01 8.19 28.99
C ASP A 1211 -24.88 7.61 28.11
N TRP A 1212 -24.92 7.75 26.78
CA TRP A 1212 -23.91 7.24 25.82
C TRP A 1212 -22.43 7.54 26.15
N ARG A 1213 -22.17 8.70 26.79
CA ARG A 1213 -20.81 9.09 27.24
C ARG A 1213 -20.33 8.26 28.44
N ARG A 1214 -21.26 7.67 29.19
CA ARG A 1214 -21.09 6.88 30.42
C ARG A 1214 -21.36 5.37 30.25
N GLN A 1215 -22.07 4.96 29.20
CA GLN A 1215 -22.26 3.55 28.83
C GLN A 1215 -20.94 2.85 28.43
N ALA A 1216 -20.83 1.56 28.72
CA ALA A 1216 -19.74 0.70 28.27
C ALA A 1216 -20.13 -0.06 26.99
N GLY A 1217 -19.18 -0.22 26.06
CA GLY A 1217 -19.43 -0.70 24.69
C GLY A 1217 -19.20 0.42 23.67
N ALA A 1218 -18.94 0.08 22.40
CA ALA A 1218 -18.52 1.05 21.38
C ALA A 1218 -19.66 1.98 20.90
N ALA A 1219 -20.92 1.52 20.97
CA ALA A 1219 -22.12 2.24 20.53
C ALA A 1219 -22.40 3.53 21.33
N VAL A 1220 -22.92 4.56 20.66
CA VAL A 1220 -23.26 5.86 21.28
C VAL A 1220 -24.55 6.53 20.78
N GLY A 1221 -25.17 6.05 19.72
CA GLY A 1221 -26.42 6.59 19.19
C GLY A 1221 -26.95 5.75 18.04
N MET A 1222 -28.20 5.97 17.66
CA MET A 1222 -28.75 5.53 16.37
C MET A 1222 -28.92 6.75 15.47
N VAL A 1223 -28.72 6.59 14.16
CA VAL A 1223 -28.94 7.66 13.19
C VAL A 1223 -30.35 7.53 12.60
N ASP A 1224 -31.10 8.64 12.52
CA ASP A 1224 -32.32 8.73 11.72
C ASP A 1224 -31.94 8.62 10.25
N MET A 1225 -32.06 7.43 9.68
CA MET A 1225 -31.72 7.19 8.28
C MET A 1225 -32.63 7.93 7.29
N ALA A 1226 -33.85 8.33 7.67
CA ALA A 1226 -34.74 9.11 6.81
C ALA A 1226 -34.41 10.61 6.85
N GLY A 1227 -33.92 11.12 7.97
CA GLY A 1227 -33.27 12.44 8.09
C GLY A 1227 -31.93 12.48 7.36
N TYR A 1228 -31.07 11.49 7.61
CA TYR A 1228 -29.73 11.40 7.03
C TYR A 1228 -29.78 11.21 5.51
N ALA A 1229 -30.69 10.39 4.98
CA ALA A 1229 -30.92 10.26 3.53
C ALA A 1229 -31.30 11.59 2.84
N ARG A 1230 -32.06 12.45 3.53
CA ARG A 1230 -32.39 13.80 3.01
C ARG A 1230 -31.18 14.73 3.10
N TRP A 1231 -30.49 14.76 4.23
CA TRP A 1231 -29.28 15.56 4.38
C TRP A 1231 -28.18 15.17 3.36
N LEU A 1232 -27.99 13.88 3.08
CA LEU A 1232 -27.07 13.40 2.04
C LEU A 1232 -27.51 13.83 0.63
N HIS A 1233 -28.83 13.91 0.37
CA HIS A 1233 -29.36 14.44 -0.88
C HIS A 1233 -29.14 15.95 -1.00
N ASP A 1234 -29.40 16.71 0.08
CA ASP A 1234 -29.29 18.16 0.12
C ASP A 1234 -27.82 18.66 0.10
N GLU A 1235 -26.91 17.98 0.80
CA GLU A 1235 -25.48 18.35 0.93
C GLU A 1235 -24.60 17.77 -0.20
N LEU A 1236 -24.88 16.54 -0.67
CA LEU A 1236 -24.03 15.81 -1.64
C LEU A 1236 -24.72 15.53 -2.98
N GLY A 1237 -25.99 15.92 -3.16
CA GLY A 1237 -26.84 15.44 -4.27
C GLY A 1237 -27.23 13.96 -4.16
N TRP A 1238 -26.76 13.25 -3.13
CA TRP A 1238 -26.82 11.80 -3.02
C TRP A 1238 -28.03 11.31 -2.21
N GLY A 1239 -29.15 11.11 -2.89
CA GLY A 1239 -30.25 10.35 -2.31
C GLY A 1239 -29.98 8.84 -2.38
N PRO A 1240 -30.37 8.04 -1.37
CA PRO A 1240 -30.49 6.60 -1.57
C PRO A 1240 -31.52 6.34 -2.67
N ILE A 1241 -31.25 5.34 -3.52
CA ILE A 1241 -32.21 4.91 -4.53
C ILE A 1241 -33.47 4.44 -3.79
N SER A 1242 -34.59 5.12 -4.01
CA SER A 1242 -35.88 4.74 -3.42
C SER A 1242 -36.28 3.33 -3.90
N PRO A 1243 -36.88 2.50 -3.03
CA PRO A 1243 -37.04 1.06 -3.23
C PRO A 1243 -37.93 0.68 -4.43
#